data_AF-A0A0N8KM65-F1
#
_entry.id   AF-A0A0N8KM65-F1
#
_cell.length_a   1.000
_cell.length_b   1.000
_cell.length_c   1.000
_cell.angle_alpha   90.00
_cell.angle_beta   90.00
_cell.angle_gamma   90.00
#
_symmetry.space_group_name_H-M   'P 1'
#
loop_
_entity.id
_entity.type
_entity.pdbx_description
1 polymer ?
#
loop_
_entity_poly.entity_id
_entity_poly.type
_entity_poly.pdbx_seq_one_letter_code
_entity_poly.pdbx_strand_id
1 'polypeptide(L)'
;MARNWAITIGINGYRYLQRLNYAVKDADAVRQFFSKELGFEQVYHFTDNSEPIPQERGPDLVSQPMTTTLRRFLRTRFEEEFLRAGDNLWFFFAGHGIRHENRDYLMPMDGDRGDLENSAIPLHYISERLRRSGADNVILLIDACRSDKEGRRDGFGFGTEKQQGVITIFSCSPEEPAYEIEELQQGAFTHALLESLRLEGEGNCATVERLYSRLRYTVPQLTLQYKRVSQTPYGMIEPPSKNHLILLPRQATLTDVLALRYDALSAESRDSALAKQLWIRVLMVSPGDPEAISGIERLSRTNAAPPPVSPSPTPPTAPAASPSPVDTSGSRRVDVPVAKPEPVPQSPPLVQPVVERAARSNPTAVPPKTVVPVSSPVPPFQPLRPQSSQSTRRPTNAAAQSSPSVRPSSRTASSPQPVVSPSAPTAPSLTPLIDRISRRRAIQILGFAGGGLGSILLGRAVFQSSDWKLPDLEPATTEGSISTFNVATVNVSAKTIDVERKQAEFYTESLGGDSTLNMMLIPGGRFQMGSPEGEGSDDEKPQREVTISPFLMGQHQVTQAQWRAVAALAKVERDLEADPSRFKGDNLPVENVSWDDAVEFCKRLSVHSGRAYRLPSEAEWEYACRASTTTPFHFGETLTSELANYRATDTYGSGPKGEYREQTTEVGSFPANAFGLYDMHGNVWEWCQDHYDSYDKTPIDGSAWVTSDDKSSRVRRGGSWYNYPRYCRSAYRYVSSPDYRNYEVGFRVSCSAPRT
;
A
#
# COMPACT_ATOMS: atom_id res chain seq x y z
N MET A 1 -1.71 10.47 28.75
CA MET A 1 -2.33 9.34 28.01
C MET A 1 -3.45 9.91 27.17
N ALA A 2 -3.69 9.35 25.99
CA ALA A 2 -4.75 9.80 25.08
C ALA A 2 -6.11 9.30 25.56
N ARG A 3 -7.13 10.15 25.47
CA ARG A 3 -8.51 9.74 25.66
C ARG A 3 -8.94 8.92 24.45
N ASN A 4 -9.48 7.74 24.72
CA ASN A 4 -10.09 6.90 23.69
C ASN A 4 -11.59 6.86 23.97
N TRP A 5 -12.37 7.45 23.06
CA TRP A 5 -13.82 7.52 23.13
C TRP A 5 -14.40 6.80 21.90
N ALA A 6 -15.57 6.19 22.05
CA ALA A 6 -16.24 5.51 20.94
C ALA A 6 -17.74 5.78 20.86
N ILE A 7 -18.27 5.66 19.65
CA ILE A 7 -19.68 5.45 19.33
C ILE A 7 -19.79 4.07 18.67
N THR A 8 -20.72 3.26 19.15
CA THR A 8 -21.07 1.94 18.57
C THR A 8 -22.54 1.94 18.19
N ILE A 9 -22.86 1.57 16.96
CA ILE A 9 -24.22 1.49 16.45
C ILE A 9 -24.43 0.12 15.80
N GLY A 10 -25.50 -0.56 16.15
CA GLY A 10 -25.85 -1.88 15.60
C GLY A 10 -27.35 -2.02 15.45
N ILE A 11 -27.84 -2.26 14.23
CA ILE A 11 -29.28 -2.21 13.93
C ILE A 11 -29.73 -3.50 13.26
N ASN A 12 -30.61 -4.25 13.92
CA ASN A 12 -31.20 -5.48 13.37
C ASN A 12 -32.60 -5.19 12.79
N GLY A 13 -33.50 -4.61 13.58
CA GLY A 13 -34.92 -4.44 13.29
C GLY A 13 -35.27 -3.10 12.64
N TYR A 14 -35.28 -3.07 11.30
CA TYR A 14 -35.68 -1.90 10.53
C TYR A 14 -37.20 -1.81 10.29
N ARG A 15 -37.75 -0.58 10.20
CA ARG A 15 -39.16 -0.36 9.85
C ARG A 15 -39.48 -0.61 8.36
N TYR A 16 -38.59 -0.17 7.46
CA TYR A 16 -38.83 -0.19 6.00
C TYR A 16 -37.81 -1.05 5.23
N LEU A 17 -36.70 -1.43 5.87
CA LEU A 17 -35.64 -2.27 5.28
C LEU A 17 -35.77 -3.74 5.69
N GLN A 18 -34.93 -4.60 5.11
CA GLN A 18 -34.84 -6.00 5.52
C GLN A 18 -34.14 -6.10 6.89
N ARG A 19 -34.65 -6.97 7.76
CA ARG A 19 -34.05 -7.27 9.06
C ARG A 19 -32.65 -7.91 8.89
N LEU A 20 -31.70 -7.47 9.73
CA LEU A 20 -30.39 -8.10 9.92
C LEU A 20 -30.40 -8.95 11.20
N ASN A 21 -29.43 -9.87 11.33
CA ASN A 21 -29.40 -10.89 12.37
C ASN A 21 -28.40 -10.57 13.49
N TYR A 22 -27.23 -10.03 13.15
CA TYR A 22 -26.09 -9.90 14.06
C TYR A 22 -25.55 -8.49 14.23
N ALA A 23 -25.97 -7.50 13.44
CA ALA A 23 -25.50 -6.12 13.56
C ALA A 23 -25.59 -5.53 14.99
N VAL A 24 -26.61 -5.88 15.78
CA VAL A 24 -26.68 -5.55 17.21
C VAL A 24 -25.54 -6.21 18.01
N LYS A 25 -25.33 -7.52 17.81
CA LYS A 25 -24.28 -8.32 18.47
C LYS A 25 -22.88 -7.89 18.05
N ASP A 26 -22.70 -7.45 16.81
CA ASP A 26 -21.47 -6.83 16.30
C ASP A 26 -21.12 -5.57 17.09
N ALA A 27 -22.09 -4.66 17.27
CA ALA A 27 -21.92 -3.45 18.07
C ALA A 27 -21.72 -3.73 19.56
N ASP A 28 -22.37 -4.75 20.12
CA ASP A 28 -22.13 -5.23 21.50
C ASP A 28 -20.72 -5.78 21.68
N ALA A 29 -20.23 -6.58 20.73
CA ALA A 29 -18.89 -7.16 20.77
C ALA A 29 -17.80 -6.06 20.68
N VAL A 30 -17.97 -5.09 19.78
CA VAL A 30 -17.07 -3.92 19.66
C VAL A 30 -17.13 -3.02 20.89
N ARG A 31 -18.33 -2.77 21.45
CA ARG A 31 -18.50 -2.06 22.73
C ARG A 31 -17.77 -2.77 23.86
N GLN A 32 -17.93 -4.09 23.97
CA GLN A 32 -17.28 -4.88 25.02
C GLN A 32 -15.75 -4.83 24.88
N PHE A 33 -15.22 -4.98 23.65
CA PHE A 33 -13.80 -4.89 23.38
C PHE A 33 -13.23 -3.51 23.78
N PHE A 34 -13.82 -2.42 23.28
CA PHE A 34 -13.38 -1.06 23.61
C PHE A 34 -13.46 -0.74 25.11
N SER A 35 -14.54 -1.14 25.79
CA SER A 35 -14.74 -0.81 27.21
C SER A 35 -13.98 -1.71 28.20
N LYS A 36 -13.85 -3.02 27.93
CA LYS A 36 -13.26 -3.99 28.88
C LYS A 36 -11.82 -4.37 28.57
N GLU A 37 -11.45 -4.45 27.29
CA GLU A 37 -10.12 -4.93 26.86
C GLU A 37 -9.18 -3.76 26.58
N LEU A 38 -9.64 -2.71 25.88
CA LEU A 38 -8.85 -1.49 25.66
C LEU A 38 -9.04 -0.40 26.72
N GLY A 39 -10.11 -0.45 27.53
CA GLY A 39 -10.34 0.51 28.62
C GLY A 39 -10.67 1.93 28.18
N PHE A 40 -11.48 2.08 27.12
CA PHE A 40 -11.95 3.38 26.62
C PHE A 40 -12.74 4.13 27.70
N GLU A 41 -12.51 5.45 27.83
CA GLU A 41 -13.12 6.29 28.88
C GLU A 41 -14.65 6.39 28.74
N GLN A 42 -15.14 6.42 27.50
CA GLN A 42 -16.56 6.51 27.18
C GLN A 42 -16.86 5.74 25.90
N VAL A 43 -17.85 4.86 25.97
CA VAL A 43 -18.44 4.21 24.78
C VAL A 43 -19.93 4.55 24.76
N TYR A 44 -20.34 5.40 23.83
CA TYR A 44 -21.74 5.59 23.48
C TYR A 44 -22.21 4.41 22.62
N HIS A 45 -23.46 3.99 22.81
CA HIS A 45 -23.96 2.75 22.23
C HIS A 45 -25.44 2.88 21.88
N PHE A 46 -25.79 2.51 20.64
CA PHE A 46 -27.13 2.67 20.08
C PHE A 46 -27.54 1.39 19.34
N THR A 47 -28.49 0.63 19.89
CA THR A 47 -29.03 -0.59 19.27
C THR A 47 -30.55 -0.68 19.42
N ASP A 48 -31.19 -1.63 18.75
CA ASP A 48 -32.63 -1.93 18.87
C ASP A 48 -33.14 -1.93 20.33
N ASN A 49 -32.31 -2.38 21.26
CA ASN A 49 -32.64 -2.70 22.64
C ASN A 49 -31.60 -2.19 23.66
N SER A 50 -30.80 -1.18 23.32
CA SER A 50 -29.87 -0.56 24.26
C SER A 50 -30.60 0.24 25.36
N GLU A 51 -30.05 0.23 26.57
CA GLU A 51 -30.51 1.10 27.66
C GLU A 51 -30.32 2.59 27.32
N PRO A 52 -31.16 3.51 27.83
CA PRO A 52 -30.97 4.95 27.66
C PRO A 52 -29.58 5.43 28.08
N ILE A 53 -29.04 6.41 27.36
CA ILE A 53 -27.74 7.03 27.67
C ILE A 53 -27.98 8.15 28.69
N PRO A 54 -27.39 8.09 29.90
CA PRO A 54 -27.55 9.13 30.91
C PRO A 54 -27.09 10.51 30.42
N GLN A 55 -27.82 11.56 30.81
CA GLN A 55 -27.45 12.95 30.52
C GLN A 55 -27.14 13.71 31.81
N GLU A 56 -26.09 14.54 31.80
CA GLU A 56 -25.76 15.41 32.95
C GLU A 56 -26.87 16.44 33.27
N ARG A 57 -27.70 16.78 32.27
CA ARG A 57 -28.82 17.70 32.38
C ARG A 57 -29.96 17.27 31.45
N GLY A 58 -31.17 17.15 32.00
CA GLY A 58 -32.36 16.69 31.27
C GLY A 58 -32.65 15.19 31.48
N PRO A 59 -33.68 14.65 30.82
CA PRO A 59 -33.97 13.21 30.85
C PRO A 59 -32.96 12.44 29.99
N ASP A 60 -32.76 11.16 30.34
CA ASP A 60 -31.86 10.27 29.61
C ASP A 60 -32.19 10.19 28.11
N LEU A 61 -31.14 10.10 27.29
CA LEU A 61 -31.26 10.03 25.85
C LEU A 61 -31.65 8.60 25.45
N VAL A 62 -32.85 8.45 24.88
CA VAL A 62 -33.27 7.22 24.20
C VAL A 62 -32.18 6.81 23.21
N SER A 63 -31.64 5.60 23.37
CA SER A 63 -30.49 5.11 22.60
C SER A 63 -30.88 4.26 21.40
N GLN A 64 -32.17 4.00 21.17
CA GLN A 64 -32.62 3.37 19.93
C GLN A 64 -32.19 4.22 18.71
N PRO A 65 -31.51 3.63 17.70
CA PRO A 65 -30.87 4.34 16.60
C PRO A 65 -31.87 4.83 15.54
N MET A 66 -32.82 5.67 15.96
CA MET A 66 -33.72 6.43 15.07
C MET A 66 -33.01 7.66 14.50
N THR A 67 -33.48 8.15 13.37
CA THR A 67 -32.94 9.30 12.65
C THR A 67 -32.93 10.56 13.51
N THR A 68 -34.02 10.80 14.24
CA THR A 68 -34.17 11.93 15.16
C THR A 68 -33.24 11.81 16.36
N THR A 69 -33.09 10.61 16.94
CA THR A 69 -32.14 10.30 18.03
C THR A 69 -30.71 10.61 17.60
N LEU A 70 -30.24 9.98 16.52
CA LEU A 70 -28.84 10.05 16.08
C LEU A 70 -28.48 11.46 15.60
N ARG A 71 -29.36 12.14 14.85
CA ARG A 71 -29.14 13.55 14.46
C ARG A 71 -29.18 14.49 15.67
N ARG A 72 -30.05 14.28 16.67
CA ARG A 72 -30.03 15.07 17.93
C ARG A 72 -28.74 14.84 18.71
N PHE A 73 -28.30 13.59 18.85
CA PHE A 73 -27.06 13.23 19.53
C PHE A 73 -25.84 13.86 18.85
N LEU A 74 -25.67 13.65 17.53
CA LEU A 74 -24.56 14.23 16.77
C LEU A 74 -24.59 15.76 16.75
N ARG A 75 -25.77 16.39 16.78
CA ARG A 75 -25.90 17.85 16.89
C ARG A 75 -25.52 18.37 18.27
N THR A 76 -26.03 17.80 19.37
CA THR A 76 -25.81 18.37 20.71
C THR A 76 -24.51 17.89 21.36
N ARG A 77 -24.08 16.63 21.15
CA ARG A 77 -22.85 16.12 21.78
C ARG A 77 -21.56 16.70 21.17
N PHE A 78 -21.61 17.14 19.92
CA PHE A 78 -20.49 17.70 19.15
C PHE A 78 -20.70 19.19 18.83
N GLU A 79 -21.49 19.88 19.65
CA GLU A 79 -21.71 21.33 19.57
C GLU A 79 -20.49 22.09 20.12
N GLU A 80 -19.86 21.53 21.16
CA GLU A 80 -18.62 22.00 21.77
C GLU A 80 -17.55 20.90 21.74
N GLU A 81 -16.27 21.29 21.72
CA GLU A 81 -15.13 20.35 21.80
C GLU A 81 -15.02 19.72 23.21
N PHE A 82 -14.66 18.44 23.26
CA PHE A 82 -14.56 17.66 24.52
C PHE A 82 -13.36 16.70 24.56
N LEU A 83 -12.75 16.44 23.40
CA LEU A 83 -11.47 15.79 23.20
C LEU A 83 -10.44 16.85 22.77
N ARG A 84 -9.17 16.47 22.72
CA ARG A 84 -8.06 17.37 22.38
C ARG A 84 -7.16 16.77 21.31
N ALA A 85 -6.24 17.59 20.79
CA ALA A 85 -5.19 17.11 19.90
C ALA A 85 -4.39 15.97 20.56
N GLY A 86 -4.29 14.82 19.89
CA GLY A 86 -3.73 13.58 20.42
C GLY A 86 -4.75 12.58 21.00
N ASP A 87 -6.02 12.96 21.19
CA ASP A 87 -7.11 12.04 21.57
C ASP A 87 -7.73 11.35 20.34
N ASN A 88 -8.36 10.20 20.58
CA ASN A 88 -8.94 9.32 19.57
C ASN A 88 -10.47 9.18 19.75
N LEU A 89 -11.19 9.29 18.63
CA LEU A 89 -12.63 9.07 18.54
C LEU A 89 -12.94 7.99 17.50
N TRP A 90 -13.51 6.88 17.96
CA TRP A 90 -13.91 5.76 17.11
C TRP A 90 -15.42 5.80 16.85
N PHE A 91 -15.83 5.51 15.62
CA PHE A 91 -17.22 5.38 15.21
C PHE A 91 -17.38 4.03 14.50
N PHE A 92 -18.08 3.10 15.14
CA PHE A 92 -18.41 1.80 14.58
C PHE A 92 -19.91 1.75 14.25
N PHE A 93 -20.24 1.31 13.03
CA PHE A 93 -21.62 1.08 12.58
C PHE A 93 -21.74 -0.30 11.93
N ALA A 94 -22.68 -1.11 12.41
CA ALA A 94 -23.18 -2.30 11.75
C ALA A 94 -24.66 -2.10 11.37
N GLY A 95 -25.02 -2.33 10.10
CA GLY A 95 -26.38 -2.08 9.62
C GLY A 95 -26.51 -2.06 8.09
N HIS A 96 -27.54 -1.38 7.57
CA HIS A 96 -27.67 -1.05 6.14
C HIS A 96 -26.99 0.28 5.81
N GLY A 97 -26.25 0.30 4.70
CA GLY A 97 -25.75 1.49 4.02
C GLY A 97 -26.33 1.58 2.62
N ILE A 98 -26.67 2.79 2.18
CA ILE A 98 -27.25 3.06 0.85
C ILE A 98 -26.47 4.20 0.21
N ARG A 99 -26.22 4.11 -1.10
CA ARG A 99 -25.68 5.21 -1.89
C ARG A 99 -26.77 5.78 -2.80
N HIS A 100 -26.85 7.10 -2.87
CA HIS A 100 -27.79 7.81 -3.74
C HIS A 100 -27.14 9.12 -4.20
N GLU A 101 -27.30 9.48 -5.48
CA GLU A 101 -26.72 10.69 -6.10
C GLU A 101 -25.24 10.96 -5.75
N ASN A 102 -24.42 9.90 -5.77
CA ASN A 102 -22.98 9.91 -5.40
C ASN A 102 -22.67 10.28 -3.94
N ARG A 103 -23.65 10.19 -3.03
CA ARG A 103 -23.49 10.39 -1.59
C ARG A 103 -23.78 9.10 -0.83
N ASP A 104 -23.03 8.86 0.22
CA ASP A 104 -23.11 7.67 1.06
C ASP A 104 -23.99 7.96 2.29
N TYR A 105 -24.98 7.11 2.58
CA TYR A 105 -25.93 7.25 3.70
C TYR A 105 -25.93 6.01 4.59
N LEU A 106 -25.82 6.21 5.91
CA LEU A 106 -26.12 5.17 6.89
C LEU A 106 -27.63 5.19 7.18
N MET A 107 -28.25 4.01 7.23
CA MET A 107 -29.69 3.87 7.47
C MET A 107 -29.99 3.67 8.96
N PRO A 108 -30.73 4.59 9.62
CA PRO A 108 -31.27 4.41 10.96
C PRO A 108 -32.43 3.40 10.97
N MET A 109 -32.86 3.02 12.17
CA MET A 109 -33.92 2.03 12.43
C MET A 109 -35.27 2.39 11.77
N ASP A 110 -35.53 3.70 11.60
CA ASP A 110 -36.71 4.27 10.95
C ASP A 110 -36.46 4.79 9.52
N GLY A 111 -35.30 4.51 8.93
CA GLY A 111 -34.94 4.98 7.60
C GLY A 111 -35.66 4.26 6.45
N ASP A 112 -36.11 5.05 5.47
CA ASP A 112 -36.82 4.63 4.25
C ASP A 112 -35.98 4.95 3.00
N ARG A 113 -36.06 4.08 1.99
CA ARG A 113 -35.42 4.30 0.67
C ARG A 113 -36.18 5.30 -0.19
N GLY A 114 -37.47 5.52 0.09
CA GLY A 114 -38.28 6.54 -0.58
C GLY A 114 -37.99 7.98 -0.13
N ASP A 115 -37.31 8.18 1.01
CA ASP A 115 -37.08 9.49 1.62
C ASP A 115 -35.71 9.55 2.32
N LEU A 116 -34.64 9.34 1.56
CA LEU A 116 -33.27 9.26 2.10
C LEU A 116 -32.80 10.59 2.72
N GLU A 117 -33.24 11.74 2.21
CA GLU A 117 -32.80 13.05 2.72
C GLU A 117 -33.23 13.29 4.18
N ASN A 118 -34.49 12.93 4.50
CA ASN A 118 -35.09 13.17 5.81
C ASN A 118 -34.93 11.96 6.75
N SER A 119 -34.92 10.73 6.22
CA SER A 119 -34.93 9.48 7.02
C SER A 119 -33.62 8.69 7.05
N ALA A 120 -32.62 9.02 6.23
CA ALA A 120 -31.27 8.47 6.36
C ALA A 120 -30.31 9.50 7.00
N ILE A 121 -29.04 9.13 7.22
CA ILE A 121 -28.00 10.06 7.71
C ILE A 121 -26.78 10.01 6.78
N PRO A 122 -26.43 11.11 6.09
CA PRO A 122 -25.26 11.13 5.21
C PRO A 122 -23.94 10.93 5.95
N LEU A 123 -22.99 10.24 5.31
CA LEU A 123 -21.68 9.93 5.89
C LEU A 123 -20.82 11.19 6.07
N HIS A 124 -20.83 12.15 5.14
CA HIS A 124 -20.20 13.47 5.36
C HIS A 124 -20.78 14.24 6.53
N TYR A 125 -22.09 14.12 6.82
CA TYR A 125 -22.67 14.76 8.00
C TYR A 125 -22.08 14.14 9.26
N ILE A 126 -21.97 12.80 9.31
CA ILE A 126 -21.35 12.10 10.42
C ILE A 126 -19.87 12.52 10.56
N SER A 127 -19.07 12.49 9.48
CA SER A 127 -17.65 12.86 9.54
C SER A 127 -17.41 14.33 9.92
N GLU A 128 -18.27 15.26 9.47
CA GLU A 128 -18.23 16.67 9.86
C GLU A 128 -18.59 16.86 11.34
N ARG A 129 -19.63 16.17 11.84
CA ARG A 129 -20.01 16.23 13.25
C ARG A 129 -18.95 15.60 14.16
N LEU A 130 -18.38 14.45 13.81
CA LEU A 130 -17.35 13.78 14.62
C LEU A 130 -16.05 14.61 14.71
N ARG A 131 -15.65 15.32 13.65
CA ARG A 131 -14.48 16.22 13.66
C ARG A 131 -14.62 17.41 14.62
N ARG A 132 -15.84 17.84 14.95
CA ARG A 132 -16.11 18.90 15.96
C ARG A 132 -15.90 18.44 17.42
N SER A 133 -15.41 17.23 17.64
CA SER A 133 -15.08 16.74 19.00
C SER A 133 -13.81 17.36 19.59
N GLY A 134 -12.92 17.93 18.77
CA GLY A 134 -11.56 18.30 19.16
C GLY A 134 -10.55 17.14 19.08
N ALA A 135 -10.99 15.92 18.73
CA ALA A 135 -10.09 14.79 18.49
C ALA A 135 -9.30 14.95 17.18
N ASP A 136 -7.99 14.74 17.27
CA ASP A 136 -7.08 14.69 16.12
C ASP A 136 -7.35 13.46 15.24
N ASN A 137 -7.72 12.34 15.87
CA ASN A 137 -7.93 11.07 15.18
C ASN A 137 -9.40 10.66 15.27
N VAL A 138 -10.10 10.77 14.15
CA VAL A 138 -11.46 10.26 13.97
C VAL A 138 -11.40 9.04 13.05
N ILE A 139 -11.82 7.87 13.56
CA ILE A 139 -11.77 6.58 12.85
C ILE A 139 -13.20 6.06 12.67
N LEU A 140 -13.62 5.86 11.42
CA LEU A 140 -14.91 5.29 11.03
C LEU A 140 -14.70 3.83 10.57
N LEU A 141 -15.43 2.90 11.19
CA LEU A 141 -15.46 1.49 10.84
C LEU A 141 -16.91 1.13 10.46
N ILE A 142 -17.13 0.84 9.19
CA ILE A 142 -18.48 0.78 8.59
C ILE A 142 -18.74 -0.63 8.06
N ASP A 143 -19.39 -1.47 8.87
CA ASP A 143 -19.84 -2.82 8.49
C ASP A 143 -21.27 -2.77 7.92
N ALA A 144 -21.40 -2.27 6.69
CA ALA A 144 -22.68 -1.88 6.10
C ALA A 144 -23.08 -2.75 4.90
N CYS A 145 -24.21 -3.46 5.05
CA CYS A 145 -24.87 -4.21 3.98
C CYS A 145 -25.51 -3.28 2.95
N ARG A 146 -25.44 -3.66 1.66
CA ARG A 146 -25.79 -2.82 0.49
C ARG A 146 -26.88 -3.44 -0.40
N SER A 147 -27.76 -4.27 0.18
CA SER A 147 -28.68 -5.10 -0.61
C SER A 147 -29.86 -4.31 -1.18
N ASP A 148 -29.91 -4.13 -2.51
CA ASP A 148 -31.10 -3.65 -3.23
C ASP A 148 -32.03 -4.79 -3.66
N LYS A 149 -33.32 -4.62 -3.36
CA LYS A 149 -34.37 -5.65 -3.52
C LYS A 149 -34.67 -6.01 -4.98
N GLU A 150 -34.15 -5.27 -5.96
CA GLU A 150 -34.36 -5.51 -7.40
C GLU A 150 -33.15 -6.07 -8.16
N GLY A 151 -31.95 -6.13 -7.54
CA GLY A 151 -30.74 -6.60 -8.22
C GLY A 151 -30.26 -5.75 -9.42
N ARG A 152 -30.82 -4.54 -9.60
CA ARG A 152 -30.31 -3.55 -10.56
C ARG A 152 -28.92 -3.09 -10.13
N ARG A 153 -27.95 -3.25 -11.03
CA ARG A 153 -26.58 -2.74 -10.85
C ARG A 153 -26.50 -1.29 -11.32
N ASP A 154 -27.00 -0.36 -10.50
CA ASP A 154 -26.61 1.04 -10.64
C ASP A 154 -25.17 1.14 -10.11
N GLY A 155 -24.21 0.95 -11.03
CA GLY A 155 -22.83 0.52 -10.78
C GLY A 155 -21.90 1.56 -10.17
N PHE A 156 -22.30 2.20 -9.07
CA PHE A 156 -21.48 3.12 -8.29
C PHE A 156 -21.58 2.76 -6.82
N GLY A 157 -20.58 2.05 -6.30
CA GLY A 157 -20.62 1.46 -4.97
C GLY A 157 -20.44 2.44 -3.81
N PHE A 158 -20.90 2.03 -2.63
CA PHE A 158 -20.84 2.84 -1.42
C PHE A 158 -19.40 3.05 -0.92
N GLY A 159 -19.09 4.26 -0.44
CA GLY A 159 -17.80 4.62 0.14
C GLY A 159 -16.81 5.26 -0.83
N THR A 160 -17.25 6.16 -1.72
CA THR A 160 -16.32 6.97 -2.54
C THR A 160 -16.37 8.47 -2.25
N GLU A 161 -17.22 8.92 -1.32
CA GLU A 161 -17.24 10.32 -0.87
C GLU A 161 -16.01 10.58 0.02
N LYS A 162 -15.04 11.41 -0.45
CA LYS A 162 -13.82 11.73 0.31
C LYS A 162 -14.13 12.46 1.62
N GLN A 163 -13.70 11.87 2.73
CA GLN A 163 -13.94 12.38 4.08
C GLN A 163 -12.67 13.05 4.65
N GLN A 164 -12.46 14.34 4.33
CA GLN A 164 -11.21 15.04 4.67
C GLN A 164 -10.89 15.05 6.17
N GLY A 165 -9.74 14.48 6.54
CA GLY A 165 -9.19 14.49 7.89
C GLY A 165 -9.59 13.31 8.77
N VAL A 166 -10.40 12.37 8.29
CA VAL A 166 -10.79 11.14 9.02
C VAL A 166 -10.24 9.89 8.33
N ILE A 167 -10.11 8.82 9.10
CA ILE A 167 -9.80 7.48 8.60
C ILE A 167 -11.12 6.74 8.45
N THR A 168 -11.43 6.17 7.28
CA THR A 168 -12.63 5.34 7.08
C THR A 168 -12.24 3.97 6.54
N ILE A 169 -12.71 2.89 7.17
CA ILE A 169 -12.60 1.52 6.66
C ILE A 169 -14.01 0.94 6.51
N PHE A 170 -14.36 0.58 5.28
CA PHE A 170 -15.61 -0.07 4.90
C PHE A 170 -15.40 -1.60 4.84
N SER A 171 -16.41 -2.38 5.24
CA SER A 171 -16.27 -3.83 5.31
C SER A 171 -16.17 -4.57 3.98
N CYS A 172 -16.48 -3.92 2.86
CA CYS A 172 -16.40 -4.48 1.51
C CYS A 172 -16.07 -3.40 0.47
N SER A 173 -15.53 -3.80 -0.69
CA SER A 173 -15.20 -2.89 -1.79
C SER A 173 -16.47 -2.43 -2.52
N PRO A 174 -16.45 -1.32 -3.29
CA PRO A 174 -17.63 -0.76 -3.97
C PRO A 174 -18.60 -1.77 -4.62
N GLU A 175 -18.09 -2.82 -5.25
CA GLU A 175 -18.88 -3.81 -6.02
C GLU A 175 -19.23 -5.10 -5.24
N GLU A 176 -18.75 -5.25 -4.00
CA GLU A 176 -18.93 -6.46 -3.18
C GLU A 176 -20.03 -6.29 -2.11
N PRO A 177 -20.72 -7.39 -1.72
CA PRO A 177 -21.57 -7.41 -0.54
C PRO A 177 -20.75 -7.57 0.76
N ALA A 178 -21.32 -7.11 1.88
CA ALA A 178 -20.90 -7.51 3.22
C ALA A 178 -21.72 -8.72 3.70
N TYR A 179 -21.11 -9.62 4.48
CA TYR A 179 -21.74 -10.87 4.93
C TYR A 179 -21.86 -11.01 6.45
N GLU A 180 -23.07 -11.38 6.87
CA GLU A 180 -23.31 -12.09 8.13
C GLU A 180 -22.93 -13.58 7.97
N ILE A 181 -22.15 -14.11 8.91
CA ILE A 181 -21.77 -15.53 8.97
C ILE A 181 -22.54 -16.17 10.13
N GLU A 182 -23.53 -17.02 9.80
CA GLU A 182 -24.41 -17.73 10.74
C GLU A 182 -23.60 -18.59 11.72
N GLU A 183 -22.55 -19.25 11.22
CA GLU A 183 -21.69 -20.16 11.98
C GLU A 183 -20.86 -19.45 13.06
N LEU A 184 -20.56 -18.16 12.86
CA LEU A 184 -19.91 -17.27 13.85
C LEU A 184 -20.95 -16.44 14.62
N GLN A 185 -22.17 -16.38 14.09
CA GLN A 185 -23.22 -15.43 14.46
C GLN A 185 -22.69 -13.99 14.52
N GLN A 186 -21.99 -13.55 13.47
CA GLN A 186 -21.26 -12.26 13.45
C GLN A 186 -21.09 -11.74 12.02
N GLY A 187 -20.93 -10.42 11.84
CA GLY A 187 -20.45 -9.84 10.58
C GLY A 187 -19.00 -10.27 10.29
N ALA A 188 -18.70 -10.67 9.05
CA ALA A 188 -17.39 -11.20 8.67
C ALA A 188 -16.24 -10.20 8.92
N PHE A 189 -16.49 -8.92 8.66
CA PHE A 189 -15.53 -7.85 8.94
C PHE A 189 -15.41 -7.58 10.44
N THR A 190 -16.53 -7.47 11.16
CA THR A 190 -16.49 -7.27 12.62
C THR A 190 -15.80 -8.41 13.37
N HIS A 191 -15.93 -9.66 12.91
CA HIS A 191 -15.18 -10.79 13.44
C HIS A 191 -13.67 -10.60 13.25
N ALA A 192 -13.23 -10.44 11.99
CA ALA A 192 -11.83 -10.26 11.62
C ALA A 192 -11.19 -9.02 12.26
N LEU A 193 -11.95 -7.94 12.46
CA LEU A 193 -11.57 -6.72 13.18
C LEU A 193 -11.22 -7.03 14.64
N LEU A 194 -12.09 -7.74 15.34
CA LEU A 194 -11.91 -8.08 16.75
C LEU A 194 -10.87 -9.18 17.00
N GLU A 195 -10.55 -10.01 15.99
CA GLU A 195 -9.35 -10.85 16.04
C GLU A 195 -8.08 -10.03 15.78
N SER A 196 -8.06 -9.19 14.75
CA SER A 196 -6.88 -8.41 14.35
C SER A 196 -6.42 -7.42 15.43
N LEU A 197 -7.36 -6.75 16.11
CA LEU A 197 -7.06 -5.83 17.21
C LEU A 197 -6.57 -6.53 18.50
N ARG A 198 -6.71 -7.87 18.60
CA ARG A 198 -6.20 -8.69 19.71
C ARG A 198 -4.84 -9.33 19.45
N LEU A 199 -4.26 -9.16 18.26
CA LEU A 199 -2.94 -9.68 17.95
C LEU A 199 -1.88 -8.92 18.76
N GLU A 200 -0.93 -9.66 19.33
CA GLU A 200 0.25 -9.14 20.05
C GLU A 200 1.54 -9.62 19.35
N GLY A 201 2.71 -9.15 19.81
CA GLY A 201 4.00 -9.43 19.15
C GLY A 201 4.14 -8.70 17.80
N GLU A 202 5.03 -9.19 16.93
CA GLU A 202 5.34 -8.54 15.63
C GLU A 202 4.11 -8.41 14.72
N GLY A 203 3.24 -9.42 14.71
CA GLY A 203 2.01 -9.46 13.90
C GLY A 203 0.85 -8.59 14.41
N ASN A 204 1.08 -7.69 15.38
CA ASN A 204 0.03 -6.85 15.95
C ASN A 204 -0.49 -5.78 14.96
N CYS A 205 -1.66 -5.23 15.26
CA CYS A 205 -2.35 -4.24 14.43
C CYS A 205 -2.37 -2.83 15.06
N ALA A 206 -1.28 -2.41 15.72
CA ALA A 206 -1.25 -1.15 16.45
C ALA A 206 -1.27 0.12 15.58
N THR A 207 -1.10 0.02 14.26
CA THR A 207 -1.21 1.14 13.31
C THR A 207 -2.33 0.97 12.30
N VAL A 208 -2.86 2.07 11.76
CA VAL A 208 -3.90 2.08 10.71
C VAL A 208 -3.50 1.22 9.51
N GLU A 209 -2.25 1.37 9.05
CA GLU A 209 -1.66 0.61 7.95
C GLU A 209 -1.69 -0.91 8.18
N ARG A 210 -1.24 -1.38 9.35
CA ARG A 210 -1.23 -2.82 9.68
C ARG A 210 -2.63 -3.37 9.89
N LEU A 211 -3.50 -2.63 10.60
CA LEU A 211 -4.89 -3.02 10.79
C LEU A 211 -5.64 -3.14 9.45
N TYR A 212 -5.51 -2.15 8.57
CA TYR A 212 -6.17 -2.16 7.26
C TYR A 212 -5.62 -3.27 6.35
N SER A 213 -4.30 -3.44 6.31
CA SER A 213 -3.65 -4.52 5.54
C SER A 213 -4.06 -5.91 6.05
N ARG A 214 -4.14 -6.10 7.37
CA ARG A 214 -4.60 -7.35 7.98
C ARG A 214 -6.05 -7.63 7.65
N LEU A 215 -6.95 -6.66 7.81
CA LEU A 215 -8.37 -6.76 7.46
C LEU A 215 -8.59 -7.09 5.98
N ARG A 216 -7.83 -6.45 5.09
CA ARG A 216 -7.89 -6.69 3.64
C ARG A 216 -7.46 -8.11 3.26
N TYR A 217 -6.67 -8.78 4.09
CA TYR A 217 -6.34 -10.20 3.94
C TYR A 217 -7.33 -11.14 4.65
N THR A 218 -7.65 -10.90 5.92
CA THR A 218 -8.42 -11.85 6.75
C THR A 218 -9.88 -11.96 6.36
N VAL A 219 -10.54 -10.86 5.95
CA VAL A 219 -11.97 -10.90 5.60
C VAL A 219 -12.25 -11.73 4.34
N PRO A 220 -11.49 -11.60 3.22
CA PRO A 220 -11.62 -12.51 2.09
C PRO A 220 -11.41 -13.99 2.46
N GLN A 221 -10.39 -14.31 3.27
CA GLN A 221 -10.13 -15.69 3.67
C GLN A 221 -11.27 -16.27 4.52
N LEU A 222 -11.81 -15.46 5.45
CA LEU A 222 -12.96 -15.84 6.27
C LEU A 222 -14.22 -16.07 5.41
N THR A 223 -14.51 -15.19 4.45
CA THR A 223 -15.68 -15.37 3.58
C THR A 223 -15.53 -16.57 2.65
N LEU A 224 -14.33 -16.87 2.15
CA LEU A 224 -14.03 -18.08 1.38
C LEU A 224 -14.19 -19.36 2.23
N GLN A 225 -13.69 -19.38 3.48
CA GLN A 225 -13.86 -20.48 4.43
C GLN A 225 -15.33 -20.84 4.66
N TYR A 226 -16.19 -19.82 4.83
CA TYR A 226 -17.64 -19.97 4.99
C TYR A 226 -18.43 -19.94 3.66
N LYS A 227 -17.73 -20.17 2.53
CA LYS A 227 -18.29 -20.37 1.18
C LYS A 227 -19.23 -19.25 0.72
N ARG A 228 -18.84 -18.01 1.00
CA ARG A 228 -19.45 -16.79 0.47
C ARG A 228 -18.66 -16.31 -0.77
N VAL A 229 -19.15 -15.26 -1.42
CA VAL A 229 -18.37 -14.54 -2.44
C VAL A 229 -17.29 -13.70 -1.72
N SER A 230 -16.28 -13.25 -2.46
CA SER A 230 -15.28 -12.30 -1.96
C SER A 230 -15.91 -11.11 -1.23
N GLN A 231 -15.26 -10.74 -0.12
CA GLN A 231 -15.54 -9.53 0.64
C GLN A 231 -14.19 -8.92 1.02
N THR A 232 -13.80 -7.85 0.35
CA THR A 232 -12.49 -7.19 0.42
C THR A 232 -12.66 -5.81 1.04
N PRO A 233 -12.29 -5.59 2.32
CA PRO A 233 -12.38 -4.28 2.96
C PRO A 233 -11.68 -3.17 2.17
N TYR A 234 -12.31 -1.99 2.16
CA TYR A 234 -11.85 -0.81 1.42
C TYR A 234 -11.61 0.36 2.37
N GLY A 235 -10.44 0.99 2.27
CA GLY A 235 -9.99 2.04 3.17
C GLY A 235 -9.75 3.38 2.48
N MET A 236 -10.21 4.46 3.12
CA MET A 236 -9.92 5.84 2.78
C MET A 236 -9.16 6.50 3.94
N ILE A 237 -7.90 6.83 3.74
CA ILE A 237 -7.03 7.45 4.75
C ILE A 237 -6.59 8.82 4.23
N GLU A 238 -7.17 9.90 4.78
CA GLU A 238 -6.89 11.28 4.34
C GLU A 238 -6.55 12.19 5.53
N PRO A 239 -5.35 12.81 5.58
CA PRO A 239 -4.22 12.67 4.65
C PRO A 239 -3.51 11.31 4.77
N PRO A 240 -2.73 10.87 3.76
CA PRO A 240 -2.02 9.59 3.76
C PRO A 240 -1.06 9.36 4.95
N SER A 241 -0.53 10.43 5.56
CA SER A 241 0.28 10.34 6.79
C SER A 241 -0.47 9.76 7.99
N LYS A 242 -1.81 9.68 7.94
CA LYS A 242 -2.59 8.94 8.95
C LYS A 242 -2.46 7.40 8.83
N ASN A 243 -1.77 6.86 7.83
CA ASN A 243 -1.46 5.42 7.74
C ASN A 243 -0.59 4.94 8.92
N HIS A 244 0.41 5.72 9.32
CA HIS A 244 1.29 5.40 10.44
C HIS A 244 0.73 5.87 11.81
N LEU A 245 -0.54 6.29 11.88
CA LEU A 245 -1.19 6.58 13.15
C LEU A 245 -1.24 5.33 14.03
N ILE A 246 -0.68 5.45 15.24
CA ILE A 246 -0.80 4.43 16.28
C ILE A 246 -2.21 4.48 16.89
N LEU A 247 -2.96 3.42 16.64
CA LEU A 247 -4.29 3.13 17.17
C LEU A 247 -4.25 2.48 18.55
N LEU A 248 -3.25 1.63 18.81
CA LEU A 248 -3.12 0.83 20.04
C LEU A 248 -1.76 1.06 20.72
N PRO A 249 -1.57 2.16 21.49
CA PRO A 249 -0.30 2.54 22.11
C PRO A 249 0.40 1.46 22.95
N ARG A 250 -0.33 0.48 23.50
CA ARG A 250 0.25 -0.64 24.29
C ARG A 250 0.86 -1.76 23.44
N GLN A 251 0.47 -1.87 22.18
CA GLN A 251 0.97 -2.87 21.22
C GLN A 251 2.00 -2.27 20.24
N ALA A 252 2.18 -0.95 20.25
CA ALA A 252 3.10 -0.27 19.36
C ALA A 252 4.57 -0.66 19.64
N THR A 253 5.30 -0.90 18.57
CA THR A 253 6.71 -1.29 18.54
C THR A 253 7.61 -0.06 18.42
N LEU A 254 8.93 -0.23 18.63
CA LEU A 254 9.92 0.80 18.35
C LEU A 254 9.83 1.30 16.89
N THR A 255 9.57 0.39 15.93
CA THR A 255 9.35 0.73 14.52
C THR A 255 8.18 1.68 14.28
N ASP A 256 7.12 1.60 15.09
CA ASP A 256 5.97 2.52 15.02
C ASP A 256 6.30 3.90 15.63
N VAL A 257 7.01 3.92 16.76
CA VAL A 257 7.45 5.16 17.44
C VAL A 257 8.29 6.02 16.50
N LEU A 258 9.24 5.38 15.82
CA LEU A 258 10.15 6.02 14.87
C LEU A 258 9.45 6.51 13.58
N ALA A 259 8.27 5.97 13.25
CA ALA A 259 7.45 6.52 12.17
C ALA A 259 7.06 7.97 12.49
N LEU A 260 6.49 8.14 13.69
CA LEU A 260 6.02 9.41 14.18
C LEU A 260 7.17 10.39 14.45
N ARG A 261 8.39 9.89 14.78
CA ARG A 261 9.59 10.74 14.81
C ARG A 261 9.96 11.29 13.44
N TYR A 262 10.04 10.44 12.42
CA TYR A 262 10.41 10.86 11.07
C TYR A 262 9.36 11.81 10.45
N ASP A 263 8.08 11.49 10.64
CA ASP A 263 6.97 12.33 10.18
C ASP A 263 6.98 13.69 10.92
N ALA A 264 7.23 13.71 12.24
CA ALA A 264 7.31 14.95 13.02
C ALA A 264 8.48 15.83 12.58
N LEU A 265 9.68 15.25 12.43
CA LEU A 265 10.88 15.94 12.00
C LEU A 265 10.72 16.51 10.58
N SER A 266 10.11 15.74 9.67
CA SER A 266 9.76 16.20 8.33
C SER A 266 8.77 17.36 8.34
N ALA A 267 7.78 17.31 9.25
CA ALA A 267 6.78 18.35 9.43
C ALA A 267 7.35 19.64 10.06
N GLU A 268 8.42 19.61 10.88
CA GLU A 268 8.97 20.83 11.54
C GLU A 268 9.29 21.96 10.54
N SER A 269 9.67 21.60 9.31
CA SER A 269 10.00 22.53 8.23
C SER A 269 8.81 22.99 7.36
N ARG A 270 7.62 22.41 7.55
CA ARG A 270 6.46 22.56 6.64
C ARG A 270 5.17 22.96 7.36
N ASP A 271 4.90 22.36 8.51
CA ASP A 271 3.72 22.59 9.36
C ASP A 271 4.11 22.37 10.83
N SER A 272 4.30 23.47 11.55
CA SER A 272 4.72 23.46 12.96
C SER A 272 3.62 22.97 13.92
N ALA A 273 2.35 22.96 13.50
CA ALA A 273 1.25 22.41 14.29
C ALA A 273 1.22 20.89 14.16
N LEU A 274 1.31 20.37 12.93
CA LEU A 274 1.42 18.93 12.64
C LEU A 274 2.68 18.34 13.28
N ALA A 275 3.83 19.00 13.18
CA ALA A 275 5.07 18.57 13.83
C ALA A 275 4.90 18.43 15.34
N LYS A 276 4.25 19.41 15.98
CA LYS A 276 3.99 19.40 17.42
C LYS A 276 3.04 18.26 17.82
N GLN A 277 2.00 18.01 17.02
CA GLN A 277 1.09 16.88 17.22
C GLN A 277 1.82 15.54 17.12
N LEU A 278 2.64 15.35 16.09
CA LEU A 278 3.38 14.11 15.88
C LEU A 278 4.41 13.85 16.99
N TRP A 279 5.17 14.85 17.45
CA TRP A 279 6.05 14.70 18.62
C TRP A 279 5.28 14.41 19.92
N ILE A 280 4.08 14.97 20.12
CA ILE A 280 3.22 14.61 21.25
C ILE A 280 2.82 13.13 21.16
N ARG A 281 2.49 12.62 19.97
CA ARG A 281 2.17 11.19 19.77
C ARG A 281 3.38 10.29 20.07
N VAL A 282 4.60 10.68 19.68
CA VAL A 282 5.84 9.96 20.06
C VAL A 282 5.93 9.83 21.58
N LEU A 283 5.81 10.93 22.34
CA LEU A 283 5.88 10.91 23.81
C LEU A 283 4.77 10.13 24.51
N MET A 284 3.66 9.86 23.81
CA MET A 284 2.51 9.14 24.33
C MET A 284 2.62 7.62 24.16
N VAL A 285 3.60 7.17 23.36
CA VAL A 285 3.97 5.76 23.17
C VAL A 285 5.37 5.47 23.77
N SER A 286 6.27 6.45 23.70
CA SER A 286 7.63 6.44 24.26
C SER A 286 7.78 7.58 25.30
N PRO A 287 7.31 7.41 26.55
CA PRO A 287 7.42 8.46 27.56
C PRO A 287 8.88 8.71 27.95
N GLY A 288 9.37 9.92 27.67
CA GLY A 288 10.77 10.30 27.88
C GLY A 288 11.63 10.33 26.60
N ASP A 289 11.03 10.13 25.43
CA ASP A 289 11.70 10.19 24.13
C ASP A 289 12.50 11.50 23.92
N PRO A 290 13.84 11.44 23.80
CA PRO A 290 14.68 12.64 23.83
C PRO A 290 14.55 13.49 22.56
N GLU A 291 14.23 12.86 21.43
CA GLU A 291 14.07 13.55 20.14
C GLU A 291 12.75 14.31 20.11
N ALA A 292 11.68 13.73 20.67
CA ALA A 292 10.38 14.38 20.81
C ALA A 292 10.35 15.48 21.88
N ILE A 293 11.05 15.32 23.01
CA ILE A 293 11.29 16.41 23.96
C ILE A 293 11.99 17.56 23.22
N SER A 294 13.08 17.27 22.52
CA SER A 294 13.84 18.26 21.75
C SER A 294 13.01 18.93 20.65
N GLY A 295 12.15 18.20 19.95
CA GLY A 295 11.25 18.72 18.92
C GLY A 295 10.19 19.67 19.47
N ILE A 296 9.55 19.32 20.58
CA ILE A 296 8.60 20.22 21.26
C ILE A 296 9.32 21.46 21.80
N GLU A 297 10.55 21.34 22.28
CA GLU A 297 11.37 22.51 22.65
C GLU A 297 11.71 23.40 21.45
N ARG A 298 12.19 22.83 20.33
CA ARG A 298 12.46 23.58 19.09
C ARG A 298 11.23 24.38 18.66
N LEU A 299 10.09 23.70 18.52
CA LEU A 299 8.82 24.30 18.09
C LEU A 299 8.28 25.33 19.10
N SER A 300 8.61 25.21 20.39
CA SER A 300 8.24 26.21 21.40
C SER A 300 9.14 27.46 21.34
N ARG A 301 10.43 27.31 21.04
CA ARG A 301 11.37 28.43 20.86
C ARG A 301 11.05 29.24 19.60
N THR A 302 10.69 28.59 18.49
CA THR A 302 10.30 29.26 17.23
C THR A 302 9.03 30.11 17.34
N ASN A 303 8.17 29.83 18.33
CA ASN A 303 6.97 30.62 18.61
C ASN A 303 7.18 31.76 19.63
N ALA A 304 8.40 31.95 20.16
CA ALA A 304 8.72 33.07 21.03
C ALA A 304 9.06 34.32 20.21
N ALA A 305 8.37 35.43 20.47
CA ALA A 305 8.70 36.72 19.86
C ALA A 305 10.12 37.16 20.27
N PRO A 306 10.91 37.80 19.37
CA PRO A 306 12.27 38.20 19.68
C PRO A 306 12.30 39.25 20.80
N PRO A 307 13.34 39.22 21.68
CA PRO A 307 13.47 40.19 22.75
C PRO A 307 13.70 41.61 22.19
N PRO A 308 13.26 42.67 22.90
CA PRO A 308 13.43 44.05 22.44
C PRO A 308 14.92 44.41 22.36
N VAL A 309 15.37 44.79 21.16
CA VAL A 309 16.75 45.15 20.88
C VAL A 309 17.09 46.49 21.52
N SER A 310 18.02 46.49 22.48
CA SER A 310 18.61 47.71 23.02
C SER A 310 19.52 48.40 21.98
N PRO A 311 19.53 49.74 21.87
CA PRO A 311 20.24 50.44 20.81
C PRO A 311 21.77 50.41 20.98
N SER A 312 22.48 50.03 19.92
CA SER A 312 23.95 50.03 19.84
C SER A 312 24.54 51.45 19.67
N PRO A 313 25.75 51.73 20.18
CA PRO A 313 26.39 53.04 20.06
C PRO A 313 26.97 53.33 18.66
N THR A 314 27.10 54.61 18.32
CA THR A 314 27.66 55.11 17.05
C THR A 314 29.19 54.99 16.96
N PRO A 315 29.76 54.66 15.78
CA PRO A 315 31.21 54.61 15.56
C PRO A 315 31.84 55.99 15.32
N PRO A 316 33.15 56.18 15.56
CA PRO A 316 33.85 57.46 15.42
C PRO A 316 34.36 57.75 14.00
N THR A 317 34.53 59.04 13.70
CA THR A 317 34.97 59.58 12.40
C THR A 317 36.48 59.57 12.20
N ALA A 318 36.95 59.38 10.95
CA ALA A 318 38.34 59.58 10.51
C ALA A 318 38.41 60.63 9.37
N PRO A 319 39.56 61.31 9.14
CA PRO A 319 39.58 62.64 8.52
C PRO A 319 39.73 62.68 6.99
N ALA A 320 39.40 63.84 6.41
CA ALA A 320 39.56 64.16 4.99
C ALA A 320 40.80 65.02 4.69
N ALA A 321 41.26 65.01 3.43
CA ALA A 321 42.32 65.87 2.91
C ALA A 321 41.76 67.06 2.10
N SER A 322 42.60 68.05 1.79
CA SER A 322 42.19 69.38 1.29
C SER A 322 42.81 69.70 -0.12
N PRO A 323 42.67 70.91 -0.71
CA PRO A 323 41.59 71.16 -1.68
C PRO A 323 42.02 71.87 -2.99
N SER A 324 41.11 72.00 -3.97
CA SER A 324 41.15 72.98 -5.08
C SER A 324 39.77 73.13 -5.77
N PRO A 325 39.46 74.24 -6.49
CA PRO A 325 38.20 74.94 -6.20
C PRO A 325 37.26 75.30 -7.39
N VAL A 326 35.96 75.44 -7.04
CA VAL A 326 34.99 76.52 -7.38
C VAL A 326 34.70 76.89 -8.85
N ASP A 327 33.41 76.85 -9.21
CA ASP A 327 32.69 78.05 -9.71
C ASP A 327 31.21 78.06 -9.23
N THR A 328 30.43 79.06 -9.65
CA THR A 328 29.21 79.60 -9.03
C THR A 328 28.03 79.60 -10.03
N SER A 329 26.74 79.78 -9.68
CA SER A 329 26.08 80.86 -8.92
C SER A 329 24.60 80.47 -8.63
N GLY A 330 23.95 80.91 -7.54
CA GLY A 330 23.06 82.10 -7.49
C GLY A 330 21.58 81.71 -7.68
N SER A 331 20.53 82.22 -7.00
CA SER A 331 20.32 83.20 -5.92
C SER A 331 19.02 82.79 -5.17
N ARG A 332 18.91 82.77 -3.82
CA ARG A 332 18.43 83.86 -2.92
C ARG A 332 17.23 84.69 -3.49
N ARG A 333 16.14 85.01 -2.76
CA ARG A 333 15.83 85.06 -1.29
C ARG A 333 14.26 85.06 -1.08
N VAL A 334 13.66 84.50 -0.02
CA VAL A 334 13.24 85.12 1.30
C VAL A 334 12.20 86.26 1.16
N ASP A 335 11.08 86.38 1.90
CA ASP A 335 10.49 85.67 3.09
C ASP A 335 8.93 85.58 2.95
N VAL A 336 7.98 85.46 3.90
CA VAL A 336 7.85 85.50 5.39
C VAL A 336 6.56 84.71 5.83
N PRO A 337 6.36 84.27 7.11
CA PRO A 337 5.20 83.45 7.53
C PRO A 337 4.16 84.17 8.44
N VAL A 338 3.01 83.52 8.76
CA VAL A 338 2.37 83.45 10.12
C VAL A 338 1.01 82.70 10.14
N ALA A 339 0.69 82.10 11.30
CA ALA A 339 -0.62 81.66 11.84
C ALA A 339 -1.28 80.30 11.43
N LYS A 340 -1.71 79.60 12.50
CA LYS A 340 -2.61 78.41 12.60
C LYS A 340 -4.09 78.90 12.69
N PRO A 341 -5.14 78.08 12.45
CA PRO A 341 -5.48 76.95 13.34
C PRO A 341 -6.06 75.67 12.67
N GLU A 342 -6.43 74.73 13.55
CA GLU A 342 -6.99 73.37 13.36
C GLU A 342 -8.51 73.36 13.04
N PRO A 343 -9.20 72.21 12.78
CA PRO A 343 -8.77 70.80 12.89
C PRO A 343 -9.02 69.91 11.66
N VAL A 344 -8.67 68.61 11.76
CA VAL A 344 -8.79 67.59 10.69
C VAL A 344 -9.86 66.52 11.02
N PRO A 345 -10.84 66.28 10.14
CA PRO A 345 -11.69 65.08 10.18
C PRO A 345 -11.09 63.90 9.37
N GLN A 346 -11.52 62.68 9.68
CA GLN A 346 -10.97 61.42 9.16
C GLN A 346 -11.62 60.96 7.85
N SER A 347 -10.93 60.08 7.09
CA SER A 347 -11.47 59.35 5.92
C SER A 347 -11.19 57.84 5.98
N PRO A 348 -12.06 56.96 5.43
CA PRO A 348 -12.05 55.50 5.67
C PRO A 348 -11.42 54.67 4.52
N PRO A 349 -11.30 53.32 4.66
CA PRO A 349 -10.66 52.44 3.67
C PRO A 349 -11.53 52.07 2.46
N LEU A 350 -10.89 51.51 1.43
CA LEU A 350 -11.50 51.12 0.14
C LEU A 350 -11.94 49.65 0.09
N VAL A 351 -12.96 49.38 -0.74
CA VAL A 351 -13.57 48.05 -0.97
C VAL A 351 -13.73 47.82 -2.49
N GLN A 352 -13.80 46.55 -2.91
CA GLN A 352 -14.03 46.08 -4.28
C GLN A 352 -15.39 46.53 -4.86
N PRO A 353 -15.56 46.54 -6.20
CA PRO A 353 -16.86 46.46 -6.85
C PRO A 353 -17.06 45.18 -7.68
N VAL A 354 -18.26 44.62 -7.60
CA VAL A 354 -18.84 43.61 -8.52
C VAL A 354 -19.62 44.34 -9.63
N VAL A 355 -19.85 43.71 -10.79
CA VAL A 355 -20.77 44.20 -11.84
C VAL A 355 -21.68 43.05 -12.32
N GLU A 356 -22.98 43.31 -12.50
CA GLU A 356 -23.98 42.29 -12.87
C GLU A 356 -24.88 42.70 -14.06
N ARG A 357 -25.08 41.75 -14.99
CA ARG A 357 -26.23 41.47 -15.90
C ARG A 357 -26.91 42.52 -16.83
N ALA A 358 -27.40 41.93 -17.93
CA ALA A 358 -28.59 42.28 -18.75
C ALA A 358 -28.47 43.42 -19.82
N ALA A 359 -29.17 43.38 -20.98
CA ALA A 359 -30.06 42.35 -21.58
C ALA A 359 -30.28 42.52 -23.11
N ARG A 360 -30.80 41.46 -23.79
CA ARG A 360 -31.39 41.43 -25.18
C ARG A 360 -30.37 41.65 -26.34
N SER A 361 -30.56 41.20 -27.59
CA SER A 361 -31.61 40.42 -28.30
C SER A 361 -31.04 39.64 -29.52
N ASN A 362 -31.73 38.59 -29.97
CA ASN A 362 -31.48 37.87 -31.26
C ASN A 362 -32.22 38.60 -32.43
N PRO A 363 -31.86 38.45 -33.74
CA PRO A 363 -32.02 37.17 -34.47
C PRO A 363 -31.11 36.88 -35.74
N THR A 364 -31.28 35.66 -36.28
CA THR A 364 -31.12 35.22 -37.71
C THR A 364 -29.77 35.21 -38.46
N ALA A 365 -29.13 34.01 -38.46
CA ALA A 365 -28.95 33.09 -39.61
C ALA A 365 -27.95 33.30 -40.78
N VAL A 366 -27.43 32.14 -41.27
CA VAL A 366 -26.70 31.82 -42.54
C VAL A 366 -25.24 32.37 -42.68
N PRO A 367 -24.35 31.76 -43.51
CA PRO A 367 -23.51 30.62 -43.11
C PRO A 367 -21.97 30.90 -43.14
N PRO A 368 -21.13 30.06 -42.52
CA PRO A 368 -19.67 30.18 -42.60
C PRO A 368 -19.11 29.75 -43.98
N LYS A 369 -18.03 30.41 -44.42
CA LYS A 369 -17.27 30.05 -45.63
C LYS A 369 -16.14 29.08 -45.32
N THR A 370 -15.78 28.27 -46.32
CA THR A 370 -14.67 27.33 -46.31
C THR A 370 -13.31 28.01 -46.13
N VAL A 371 -12.48 27.51 -45.21
CA VAL A 371 -11.01 27.72 -45.18
C VAL A 371 -10.35 26.37 -44.89
N VAL A 372 -9.20 26.12 -45.51
CA VAL A 372 -8.53 24.81 -45.55
C VAL A 372 -7.44 24.70 -44.48
N PRO A 373 -7.40 23.62 -43.67
CA PRO A 373 -6.19 23.20 -42.97
C PRO A 373 -5.32 22.30 -43.87
N VAL A 374 -4.01 22.58 -43.93
CA VAL A 374 -3.04 21.70 -44.62
C VAL A 374 -2.52 20.68 -43.61
N SER A 375 -2.62 19.39 -43.94
CA SER A 375 -2.01 18.29 -43.16
C SER A 375 -1.67 17.13 -44.08
N SER A 376 -0.39 16.74 -44.11
CA SER A 376 0.15 15.69 -44.99
C SER A 376 0.38 14.39 -44.22
N PRO A 377 -0.30 13.28 -44.55
CA PRO A 377 0.03 11.96 -44.03
C PRO A 377 0.96 11.19 -44.98
N VAL A 378 1.96 10.50 -44.43
CA VAL A 378 2.79 9.49 -45.12
C VAL A 378 2.24 8.10 -44.76
N PRO A 379 2.10 7.15 -45.70
CA PRO A 379 1.24 5.98 -45.52
C PRO A 379 1.89 4.80 -44.77
N PRO A 380 1.08 3.92 -44.13
CA PRO A 380 1.56 2.67 -43.53
C PRO A 380 1.81 1.56 -44.56
N PHE A 381 2.82 0.73 -44.32
CA PHE A 381 3.07 -0.48 -45.11
C PHE A 381 2.17 -1.66 -44.68
N GLN A 382 1.75 -2.48 -45.66
CA GLN A 382 0.93 -3.68 -45.43
C GLN A 382 1.79 -4.96 -45.41
N PRO A 383 1.39 -6.00 -44.65
CA PRO A 383 2.01 -7.33 -44.72
C PRO A 383 1.57 -8.10 -45.98
N LEU A 384 2.49 -8.91 -46.54
CA LEU A 384 2.23 -9.71 -47.74
C LEU A 384 1.42 -10.99 -47.43
N ARG A 385 0.49 -11.34 -48.33
CA ARG A 385 -0.15 -12.67 -48.40
C ARG A 385 0.19 -13.35 -49.74
N PRO A 386 0.46 -14.67 -49.76
CA PRO A 386 0.40 -15.49 -50.97
C PRO A 386 -1.03 -15.62 -51.53
N GLN A 387 -1.13 -16.08 -52.78
CA GLN A 387 -2.36 -16.05 -53.58
C GLN A 387 -3.33 -17.22 -53.36
N SER A 388 -4.53 -17.08 -53.93
CA SER A 388 -5.66 -18.01 -53.84
C SER A 388 -5.78 -18.93 -55.07
N SER A 389 -6.40 -20.12 -54.88
CA SER A 389 -7.04 -20.84 -55.97
C SER A 389 -8.26 -21.65 -55.51
N GLN A 390 -9.44 -21.14 -55.90
CA GLN A 390 -10.69 -21.82 -56.29
C GLN A 390 -11.33 -22.91 -55.41
N SER A 391 -12.66 -22.79 -55.27
CA SER A 391 -13.57 -23.76 -54.63
C SER A 391 -14.55 -24.33 -55.66
N THR A 392 -14.85 -25.64 -55.60
CA THR A 392 -16.04 -26.22 -56.24
C THR A 392 -16.65 -27.42 -55.47
N ARG A 393 -17.95 -27.26 -55.14
CA ARG A 393 -19.03 -28.27 -55.13
C ARG A 393 -18.96 -29.55 -54.23
N ARG A 394 -19.83 -29.53 -53.21
CA ARG A 394 -20.64 -30.66 -52.67
C ARG A 394 -21.67 -31.17 -53.73
N PRO A 395 -22.51 -32.22 -53.49
CA PRO A 395 -22.54 -33.28 -52.45
C PRO A 395 -22.80 -34.72 -53.00
N THR A 396 -22.93 -35.75 -52.14
CA THR A 396 -24.15 -36.62 -51.95
C THR A 396 -23.84 -37.85 -51.05
N ASN A 397 -24.84 -38.68 -50.74
CA ASN A 397 -24.80 -39.83 -49.81
C ASN A 397 -24.94 -41.19 -50.52
N ALA A 398 -24.61 -42.26 -49.77
CA ALA A 398 -25.36 -43.54 -49.65
C ALA A 398 -24.76 -44.86 -50.23
N ALA A 399 -24.42 -45.74 -49.27
CA ALA A 399 -24.83 -47.15 -49.15
C ALA A 399 -24.17 -48.28 -49.99
N ALA A 400 -24.21 -49.48 -49.37
CA ALA A 400 -23.99 -50.84 -49.92
C ALA A 400 -22.56 -51.21 -50.36
N GLN A 401 -22.10 -52.48 -50.29
CA GLN A 401 -22.41 -53.62 -49.39
C GLN A 401 -21.33 -54.73 -49.58
N SER A 402 -21.37 -55.76 -48.71
CA SER A 402 -20.78 -57.11 -48.83
C SER A 402 -19.51 -57.45 -48.04
N SER A 403 -19.48 -58.71 -47.60
CA SER A 403 -18.39 -59.45 -46.93
C SER A 403 -18.33 -60.84 -47.58
N PRO A 404 -17.31 -61.69 -47.34
CA PRO A 404 -17.44 -62.59 -46.17
C PRO A 404 -16.12 -63.06 -45.49
N SER A 405 -16.25 -63.37 -44.19
CA SER A 405 -15.70 -64.53 -43.45
C SER A 405 -14.29 -65.08 -43.72
N VAL A 406 -13.49 -65.27 -42.64
CA VAL A 406 -13.18 -66.61 -42.07
C VAL A 406 -12.42 -66.47 -40.72
N ARG A 407 -12.50 -67.49 -39.85
CA ARG A 407 -11.91 -67.67 -38.49
C ARG A 407 -11.18 -69.07 -38.48
N PRO A 408 -10.44 -69.57 -37.45
CA PRO A 408 -10.35 -69.13 -36.04
C PRO A 408 -8.97 -69.27 -35.29
N SER A 409 -8.92 -68.73 -34.05
CA SER A 409 -8.33 -69.28 -32.79
C SER A 409 -6.91 -69.90 -32.63
N SER A 410 -6.31 -69.57 -31.46
CA SER A 410 -5.52 -70.41 -30.52
C SER A 410 -4.03 -70.75 -30.82
N ARG A 411 -3.13 -71.04 -29.83
CA ARG A 411 -2.93 -70.55 -28.43
C ARG A 411 -1.57 -71.08 -27.86
N THR A 412 -0.85 -70.28 -27.04
CA THR A 412 0.13 -70.66 -25.97
C THR A 412 1.50 -71.33 -26.26
N ALA A 413 2.49 -70.98 -25.40
CA ALA A 413 3.76 -71.68 -25.05
C ALA A 413 4.92 -71.69 -26.08
N SER A 414 6.22 -71.71 -25.73
CA SER A 414 6.95 -71.66 -24.42
C SER A 414 8.40 -71.12 -24.56
N SER A 415 9.06 -70.77 -23.43
CA SER A 415 10.44 -70.21 -23.32
C SER A 415 11.58 -71.23 -23.56
N PRO A 416 12.87 -70.79 -23.64
CA PRO A 416 13.71 -70.66 -22.43
C PRO A 416 14.69 -69.44 -22.40
N GLN A 417 15.46 -69.33 -21.30
CA GLN A 417 16.60 -68.41 -21.05
C GLN A 417 17.89 -69.26 -20.74
N PRO A 418 18.99 -68.82 -20.06
CA PRO A 418 19.49 -67.49 -19.63
C PRO A 418 21.02 -67.26 -19.84
N VAL A 419 21.56 -66.13 -19.30
CA VAL A 419 22.96 -65.75 -18.92
C VAL A 419 23.11 -64.21 -19.09
N VAL A 420 23.65 -63.38 -18.18
CA VAL A 420 24.10 -63.53 -16.77
C VAL A 420 23.98 -62.17 -16.02
N SER A 421 24.16 -62.16 -14.69
CA SER A 421 24.02 -61.03 -13.74
C SER A 421 25.34 -60.22 -13.51
N PRO A 422 25.42 -59.20 -12.60
CA PRO A 422 24.40 -58.52 -11.76
C PRO A 422 24.43 -56.97 -11.99
N SER A 423 24.13 -55.99 -11.12
CA SER A 423 23.76 -55.91 -9.68
C SER A 423 23.10 -54.57 -9.27
N ALA A 424 22.19 -54.64 -8.28
CA ALA A 424 21.91 -53.62 -7.24
C ALA A 424 21.12 -52.32 -7.64
N PRO A 425 20.41 -51.64 -6.70
CA PRO A 425 18.97 -51.90 -6.57
C PRO A 425 18.06 -50.65 -6.50
N THR A 426 16.75 -50.91 -6.45
CA THR A 426 15.64 -50.00 -6.81
C THR A 426 14.96 -49.30 -5.62
N ALA A 427 14.29 -48.17 -5.90
CA ALA A 427 13.14 -47.67 -5.13
C ALA A 427 11.97 -47.35 -6.10
N PRO A 428 10.74 -47.85 -5.87
CA PRO A 428 9.56 -47.52 -6.68
C PRO A 428 8.52 -46.67 -5.94
N SER A 429 7.81 -45.81 -6.68
CA SER A 429 6.55 -45.20 -6.27
C SER A 429 5.37 -46.15 -6.52
N LEU A 430 4.16 -45.81 -6.03
CA LEU A 430 2.89 -45.93 -6.80
C LEU A 430 1.66 -45.41 -6.03
N THR A 431 0.77 -44.77 -6.78
CA THR A 431 -0.66 -44.53 -6.54
C THR A 431 -1.36 -44.67 -7.91
N PRO A 432 -2.70 -44.53 -8.08
CA PRO A 432 -3.80 -44.40 -7.12
C PRO A 432 -4.93 -45.43 -7.35
N LEU A 433 -6.04 -45.35 -6.59
CA LEU A 433 -7.41 -45.37 -7.17
C LEU A 433 -8.50 -45.00 -6.12
N ILE A 434 -9.74 -44.83 -6.59
CA ILE A 434 -10.88 -44.18 -5.90
C ILE A 434 -12.06 -45.14 -5.86
N ASP A 435 -12.84 -45.17 -4.75
CA ASP A 435 -14.30 -45.31 -4.84
C ASP A 435 -15.05 -44.62 -3.65
N ARG A 436 -16.39 -44.61 -3.73
CA ARG A 436 -17.36 -43.87 -2.92
C ARG A 436 -18.20 -44.78 -1.99
N ILE A 437 -19.10 -44.15 -1.20
CA ILE A 437 -20.52 -44.50 -0.92
C ILE A 437 -20.97 -44.47 0.56
N SER A 438 -21.81 -43.46 0.85
CA SER A 438 -23.02 -43.42 1.71
C SER A 438 -23.12 -44.03 3.13
N ARG A 439 -23.36 -43.11 4.10
CA ARG A 439 -24.42 -43.10 5.13
C ARG A 439 -25.26 -44.41 5.37
N ARG A 440 -25.28 -44.93 6.62
CA ARG A 440 -26.45 -44.95 7.57
C ARG A 440 -26.28 -45.81 8.86
N ARG A 441 -26.57 -45.20 10.03
CA ARG A 441 -27.17 -45.69 11.31
C ARG A 441 -27.23 -47.22 11.66
N ALA A 442 -26.74 -47.61 12.86
CA ALA A 442 -27.55 -47.98 14.08
C ALA A 442 -27.07 -49.17 14.99
N ILE A 443 -26.81 -48.86 16.28
CA ILE A 443 -27.34 -49.48 17.53
C ILE A 443 -27.21 -51.00 17.83
N GLN A 444 -26.53 -51.33 18.95
CA GLN A 444 -26.87 -52.28 20.06
C GLN A 444 -25.81 -52.04 21.18
N ILE A 445 -26.03 -51.91 22.51
CA ILE A 445 -27.02 -52.28 23.55
C ILE A 445 -26.76 -53.62 24.29
N LEU A 446 -26.00 -53.55 25.41
CA LEU A 446 -26.19 -54.18 26.75
C LEU A 446 -24.98 -53.84 27.65
N GLY A 447 -25.03 -53.71 28.99
CA GLY A 447 -26.16 -53.63 29.93
C GLY A 447 -25.70 -53.56 31.41
N PHE A 448 -26.64 -53.19 32.32
CA PHE A 448 -26.57 -53.17 33.81
C PHE A 448 -25.72 -52.09 34.52
N ALA A 449 -26.10 -51.57 35.72
CA ALA A 449 -27.42 -51.41 36.35
C ALA A 449 -27.36 -50.50 37.61
N GLY A 450 -28.42 -49.70 37.85
CA GLY A 450 -28.66 -48.94 39.10
C GLY A 450 -27.81 -47.66 39.30
N GLY A 451 -28.25 -46.64 40.03
CA GLY A 451 -29.58 -46.42 40.62
C GLY A 451 -29.55 -45.55 41.89
N GLY A 452 -30.14 -44.34 41.85
CA GLY A 452 -30.26 -43.45 43.01
C GLY A 452 -30.44 -41.97 42.63
N LEU A 453 -31.27 -41.23 43.38
CA LEU A 453 -31.48 -39.79 43.19
C LEU A 453 -30.70 -38.97 44.22
N GLY A 454 -30.20 -37.80 43.82
CA GLY A 454 -29.58 -36.82 44.71
C GLY A 454 -29.01 -35.64 43.93
N SER A 455 -29.52 -34.44 44.14
CA SER A 455 -29.15 -33.24 43.39
C SER A 455 -27.85 -32.58 43.90
N ILE A 456 -27.32 -31.64 43.09
CA ILE A 456 -26.33 -30.58 43.41
C ILE A 456 -24.86 -30.88 43.04
N LEU A 457 -24.32 -30.01 42.17
CA LEU A 457 -22.89 -29.76 41.82
C LEU A 457 -22.08 -30.86 41.09
N LEU A 458 -22.07 -30.77 39.75
CA LEU A 458 -20.91 -31.07 38.89
C LEU A 458 -20.70 -29.90 37.91
N GLY A 459 -19.49 -29.66 37.38
CA GLY A 459 -18.23 -30.37 37.66
C GLY A 459 -17.04 -29.73 36.93
N ARG A 460 -15.84 -29.91 37.48
CA ARG A 460 -14.58 -29.43 36.90
C ARG A 460 -13.90 -30.58 36.16
N ALA A 461 -13.50 -30.34 34.91
CA ALA A 461 -12.69 -31.19 34.05
C ALA A 461 -13.24 -32.60 33.68
N VAL A 462 -13.37 -32.86 32.38
CA VAL A 462 -12.50 -33.74 31.57
C VAL A 462 -13.25 -34.10 30.28
N PHE A 463 -12.71 -33.64 29.15
CA PHE A 463 -12.65 -34.45 27.94
C PHE A 463 -11.29 -34.17 27.28
N GLN A 464 -10.59 -35.24 26.92
CA GLN A 464 -9.20 -35.13 26.47
C GLN A 464 -9.15 -34.68 25.01
N SER A 465 -8.33 -33.66 24.74
CA SER A 465 -7.86 -33.36 23.40
C SER A 465 -7.02 -34.53 22.90
N SER A 466 -7.34 -35.09 21.74
CA SER A 466 -6.42 -35.94 21.00
C SER A 466 -5.24 -35.11 20.51
N ASP A 467 -4.00 -35.50 20.83
CA ASP A 467 -2.79 -34.73 20.52
C ASP A 467 -2.58 -34.52 19.00
N TRP A 468 -2.96 -33.34 18.52
CA TRP A 468 -2.30 -32.71 17.38
C TRP A 468 -1.34 -31.67 17.95
N LYS A 469 -0.06 -32.04 18.06
CA LYS A 469 1.01 -31.05 18.13
C LYS A 469 1.23 -30.50 16.73
N LEU A 470 1.26 -29.18 16.60
CA LEU A 470 2.01 -28.57 15.49
C LEU A 470 3.49 -28.95 15.68
N PRO A 471 4.28 -29.11 14.61
CA PRO A 471 5.74 -29.11 14.75
C PRO A 471 6.17 -27.76 15.31
N ASP A 472 7.10 -27.78 16.25
CA ASP A 472 7.68 -26.56 16.84
C ASP A 472 8.50 -25.83 15.75
N LEU A 473 7.93 -24.77 15.18
CA LEU A 473 8.62 -23.86 14.27
C LEU A 473 9.49 -22.91 15.10
N GLU A 474 10.74 -23.30 15.33
CA GLU A 474 11.81 -22.45 15.87
C GLU A 474 11.92 -21.15 15.04
N PRO A 475 11.65 -19.96 15.63
CA PRO A 475 11.66 -18.70 14.90
C PRO A 475 13.11 -18.20 14.71
N ALA A 476 13.75 -18.65 13.64
CA ALA A 476 15.08 -18.21 13.23
C ALA A 476 15.06 -16.83 12.52
N THR A 477 14.44 -15.82 13.13
CA THR A 477 14.39 -14.44 12.62
C THR A 477 15.36 -13.53 13.38
N THR A 478 16.43 -13.08 12.70
CA THR A 478 17.45 -12.18 13.26
C THR A 478 17.41 -10.80 12.59
N GLU A 479 16.59 -9.90 13.13
CA GLU A 479 16.68 -8.47 12.79
C GLU A 479 18.02 -7.87 13.25
N GLY A 480 18.49 -6.81 12.58
CA GLY A 480 19.71 -6.08 12.96
C GLY A 480 21.03 -6.81 12.68
N SER A 481 21.05 -7.75 11.72
CA SER A 481 22.28 -8.45 11.35
C SER A 481 23.19 -7.55 10.49
N ILE A 482 24.51 -7.60 10.68
CA ILE A 482 25.46 -6.75 9.91
C ILE A 482 26.13 -7.56 8.80
N SER A 483 25.85 -7.22 7.55
CA SER A 483 26.56 -7.73 6.38
C SER A 483 27.85 -6.94 6.17
N THR A 484 28.89 -7.58 5.65
CA THR A 484 30.19 -6.95 5.38
C THR A 484 30.69 -7.36 4.00
N PHE A 485 30.94 -6.38 3.14
CA PHE A 485 31.21 -6.58 1.71
C PHE A 485 32.25 -5.56 1.21
N ASN A 486 32.78 -5.81 0.00
CA ASN A 486 33.75 -4.94 -0.66
C ASN A 486 33.06 -4.19 -1.80
N VAL A 487 33.29 -2.88 -1.87
CA VAL A 487 32.79 -1.97 -2.91
C VAL A 487 33.96 -1.54 -3.77
N ALA A 488 33.91 -1.79 -5.07
CA ALA A 488 34.99 -1.48 -6.00
C ALA A 488 34.74 -0.16 -6.74
N THR A 489 35.74 0.72 -6.76
CA THR A 489 35.72 1.95 -7.58
C THR A 489 36.74 1.81 -8.72
N VAL A 490 36.32 2.10 -9.95
CA VAL A 490 37.17 2.05 -11.15
C VAL A 490 37.35 3.42 -11.80
N ASN A 491 38.51 3.63 -12.45
CA ASN A 491 38.74 4.81 -13.27
C ASN A 491 38.13 4.68 -14.68
N VAL A 492 38.28 5.73 -15.49
CA VAL A 492 37.77 5.80 -16.88
C VAL A 492 38.27 4.68 -17.81
N SER A 493 39.38 4.03 -17.47
CA SER A 493 39.95 2.88 -18.20
C SER A 493 39.55 1.53 -17.57
N ALA A 494 38.53 1.53 -16.72
CA ALA A 494 38.01 0.40 -15.94
C ALA A 494 39.03 -0.30 -15.02
N LYS A 495 40.15 0.35 -14.70
CA LYS A 495 41.08 -0.18 -13.69
C LYS A 495 40.55 0.18 -12.30
N THR A 496 40.44 -0.81 -11.42
CA THR A 496 40.19 -0.60 -9.98
C THR A 496 41.23 0.33 -9.39
N ILE A 497 40.75 1.42 -8.78
CA ILE A 497 41.55 2.44 -8.08
C ILE A 497 41.34 2.39 -6.57
N ASP A 498 40.21 1.89 -6.11
CA ASP A 498 39.92 1.68 -4.69
C ASP A 498 39.01 0.45 -4.47
N VAL A 499 39.10 -0.16 -3.30
CA VAL A 499 38.24 -1.25 -2.83
C VAL A 499 37.92 -1.02 -1.35
N GLU A 500 36.81 -0.35 -1.08
CA GLU A 500 36.39 -0.03 0.28
C GLU A 500 35.62 -1.20 0.90
N ARG A 501 36.00 -1.61 2.12
CA ARG A 501 35.24 -2.60 2.89
C ARG A 501 34.12 -1.89 3.68
N LYS A 502 32.89 -2.03 3.23
CA LYS A 502 31.69 -1.46 3.88
C LYS A 502 30.91 -2.49 4.68
N GLN A 503 30.00 -1.96 5.51
CA GLN A 503 29.02 -2.71 6.25
C GLN A 503 27.64 -2.07 6.05
N ALA A 504 26.61 -2.91 6.04
CA ALA A 504 25.21 -2.48 6.06
C ALA A 504 24.37 -3.48 6.85
N GLU A 505 23.35 -2.99 7.53
CA GLU A 505 22.40 -3.84 8.23
C GLU A 505 21.51 -4.60 7.23
N PHE A 506 21.08 -5.79 7.61
CA PHE A 506 20.15 -6.61 6.84
C PHE A 506 19.21 -7.40 7.75
N TYR A 507 18.09 -7.79 7.14
CA TYR A 507 17.09 -8.70 7.67
C TYR A 507 17.05 -9.94 6.77
N THR A 508 16.85 -11.12 7.35
CA THR A 508 16.64 -12.35 6.60
C THR A 508 15.20 -12.81 6.80
N GLU A 509 14.45 -12.81 5.70
CA GLU A 509 13.10 -13.35 5.63
C GLU A 509 13.15 -14.86 5.39
N SER A 510 12.26 -15.62 6.04
CA SER A 510 12.12 -17.06 5.78
C SER A 510 11.06 -17.29 4.71
N LEU A 511 11.32 -18.23 3.79
CA LEU A 511 10.38 -18.66 2.75
C LEU A 511 9.85 -20.10 3.01
N GLY A 512 10.21 -20.68 4.16
CA GLY A 512 9.95 -22.08 4.51
C GLY A 512 11.05 -23.04 4.05
N GLY A 513 11.27 -24.09 4.84
CA GLY A 513 12.42 -24.98 4.67
C GLY A 513 13.75 -24.24 4.83
N ASP A 514 14.75 -24.63 4.04
CA ASP A 514 16.08 -24.00 4.04
C ASP A 514 16.16 -22.73 3.13
N SER A 515 15.02 -22.24 2.63
CA SER A 515 14.98 -21.11 1.68
C SER A 515 14.75 -19.78 2.39
N THR A 516 15.60 -18.79 2.09
CA THR A 516 15.58 -17.46 2.72
C THR A 516 15.81 -16.33 1.71
N LEU A 517 15.45 -15.12 2.12
CA LEU A 517 15.62 -13.90 1.33
C LEU A 517 16.27 -12.81 2.19
N ASN A 518 17.49 -12.41 1.82
CA ASN A 518 18.19 -11.30 2.47
C ASN A 518 17.72 -9.94 1.94
N MET A 519 17.37 -9.06 2.87
CA MET A 519 16.88 -7.71 2.65
C MET A 519 17.85 -6.72 3.29
N MET A 520 18.55 -5.92 2.48
CA MET A 520 19.48 -4.90 2.94
C MET A 520 18.73 -3.64 3.40
N LEU A 521 19.14 -3.05 4.52
CA LEU A 521 18.64 -1.75 4.97
C LEU A 521 19.23 -0.64 4.11
N ILE A 522 18.39 -0.02 3.30
CA ILE A 522 18.72 1.14 2.47
C ILE A 522 18.45 2.40 3.30
N PRO A 523 19.46 3.23 3.62
CA PRO A 523 19.27 4.42 4.43
C PRO A 523 18.40 5.45 3.70
N GLY A 524 17.69 6.28 4.45
CA GLY A 524 17.00 7.44 3.89
C GLY A 524 17.97 8.55 3.51
N GLY A 525 17.61 9.36 2.51
CA GLY A 525 18.46 10.44 2.04
C GLY A 525 17.86 11.26 0.90
N ARG A 526 18.70 12.04 0.22
CA ARG A 526 18.35 12.73 -1.04
C ARG A 526 19.37 12.41 -2.11
N PHE A 527 18.92 12.42 -3.37
CA PHE A 527 19.79 12.24 -4.53
C PHE A 527 19.26 12.96 -5.76
N GLN A 528 20.11 13.11 -6.78
CA GLN A 528 19.70 13.56 -8.10
C GLN A 528 19.25 12.35 -8.92
N MET A 529 17.94 12.27 -9.18
CA MET A 529 17.33 11.25 -10.03
C MET A 529 17.38 11.70 -11.49
N GLY A 530 17.71 10.78 -12.40
CA GLY A 530 17.85 11.05 -13.83
C GLY A 530 19.27 11.38 -14.28
N SER A 531 19.44 11.56 -15.59
CA SER A 531 20.75 11.78 -16.23
C SER A 531 21.17 13.25 -16.20
N PRO A 532 22.46 13.55 -15.91
CA PRO A 532 22.98 14.91 -15.95
C PRO A 532 23.00 15.48 -17.37
N GLU A 533 23.17 16.80 -17.50
CA GLU A 533 23.29 17.46 -18.81
C GLU A 533 24.47 16.89 -19.62
N GLY A 534 24.20 16.56 -20.89
CA GLY A 534 25.15 15.86 -21.76
C GLY A 534 25.10 14.33 -21.70
N GLU A 535 24.39 13.75 -20.72
CA GLU A 535 24.15 12.30 -20.62
C GLU A 535 22.67 11.95 -20.90
N GLY A 536 22.41 10.68 -21.19
CA GLY A 536 21.07 10.09 -21.23
C GLY A 536 20.16 10.49 -22.40
N SER A 537 19.13 9.69 -22.58
CA SER A 537 17.96 9.97 -23.43
C SER A 537 16.98 10.91 -22.71
N ASP A 538 16.01 11.46 -23.44
CA ASP A 538 15.16 12.55 -22.93
C ASP A 538 14.07 12.09 -21.96
N ASP A 539 13.79 10.78 -21.91
CA ASP A 539 12.99 10.12 -20.88
C ASP A 539 13.71 10.03 -19.53
N GLU A 540 15.03 10.20 -19.49
CA GLU A 540 15.86 10.24 -18.27
C GLU A 540 15.96 11.65 -17.66
N LYS A 541 15.16 12.62 -18.15
CA LYS A 541 15.26 14.06 -17.88
C LYS A 541 13.88 14.64 -17.46
N PRO A 542 13.83 15.82 -16.81
CA PRO A 542 14.97 16.54 -16.23
C PRO A 542 15.58 15.81 -15.03
N GLN A 543 16.87 16.04 -14.77
CA GLN A 543 17.49 15.62 -13.52
C GLN A 543 16.94 16.48 -12.37
N ARG A 544 16.61 15.85 -11.23
CA ARG A 544 15.90 16.50 -10.13
C ARG A 544 16.23 15.87 -8.76
N GLU A 545 16.15 16.68 -7.71
CA GLU A 545 16.31 16.18 -6.34
C GLU A 545 15.08 15.39 -5.90
N VAL A 546 15.30 14.16 -5.43
CA VAL A 546 14.27 13.28 -4.86
C VAL A 546 14.71 12.88 -3.45
N THR A 547 13.76 12.89 -2.51
CA THR A 547 13.96 12.40 -1.13
C THR A 547 13.47 10.97 -1.02
N ILE A 548 14.27 10.09 -0.42
CA ILE A 548 13.95 8.67 -0.17
C ILE A 548 13.89 8.44 1.33
N SER A 549 12.84 7.77 1.81
CA SER A 549 12.73 7.32 3.21
C SER A 549 13.45 5.98 3.40
N PRO A 550 13.93 5.62 4.60
CA PRO A 550 14.61 4.34 4.83
C PRO A 550 13.70 3.14 4.50
N PHE A 551 14.24 2.14 3.78
CA PHE A 551 13.48 0.97 3.35
C PHE A 551 14.36 -0.28 3.24
N LEU A 552 13.75 -1.46 3.18
CA LEU A 552 14.44 -2.72 2.92
C LEU A 552 14.36 -3.07 1.43
N MET A 553 15.48 -3.47 0.83
CA MET A 553 15.54 -3.96 -0.56
C MET A 553 16.25 -5.31 -0.63
N GLY A 554 15.76 -6.23 -1.46
CA GLY A 554 16.39 -7.52 -1.71
C GLY A 554 17.85 -7.36 -2.14
N GLN A 555 18.76 -8.01 -1.41
CA GLN A 555 20.21 -8.01 -1.65
C GLN A 555 20.56 -8.35 -3.11
N HIS A 556 19.75 -9.25 -3.67
CA HIS A 556 19.85 -9.81 -5.00
C HIS A 556 18.52 -9.63 -5.76
N GLN A 557 18.54 -9.92 -7.06
CA GLN A 557 17.34 -10.31 -7.80
C GLN A 557 16.74 -11.58 -7.17
N VAL A 558 15.42 -11.75 -7.23
CA VAL A 558 14.75 -12.96 -6.71
C VAL A 558 15.27 -14.18 -7.46
N THR A 559 15.74 -15.22 -6.75
CA THR A 559 16.31 -16.42 -7.38
C THR A 559 15.24 -17.43 -7.78
N GLN A 560 15.59 -18.40 -8.63
CA GLN A 560 14.68 -19.48 -9.03
C GLN A 560 14.26 -20.37 -7.86
N ALA A 561 15.12 -20.58 -6.86
CA ALA A 561 14.74 -21.27 -5.63
C ALA A 561 13.73 -20.47 -4.79
N GLN A 562 13.98 -19.18 -4.58
CA GLN A 562 13.06 -18.29 -3.85
C GLN A 562 11.71 -18.16 -4.57
N TRP A 563 11.74 -18.08 -5.91
CA TRP A 563 10.55 -18.11 -6.75
C TRP A 563 9.71 -19.36 -6.52
N ARG A 564 10.31 -20.56 -6.59
CA ARG A 564 9.60 -21.82 -6.34
C ARG A 564 8.99 -21.89 -4.94
N ALA A 565 9.70 -21.43 -3.92
CA ALA A 565 9.19 -21.40 -2.55
C ALA A 565 7.92 -20.54 -2.45
N VAL A 566 7.94 -19.30 -2.95
CA VAL A 566 6.78 -18.39 -2.91
C VAL A 566 5.67 -18.79 -3.88
N ALA A 567 6.00 -19.38 -5.03
CA ALA A 567 5.03 -19.93 -5.98
C ALA A 567 4.29 -21.17 -5.44
N ALA A 568 4.86 -21.87 -4.45
CA ALA A 568 4.19 -22.97 -3.72
C ALA A 568 3.28 -22.49 -2.57
N LEU A 569 3.42 -21.23 -2.13
CA LEU A 569 2.52 -20.63 -1.12
C LEU A 569 1.10 -20.44 -1.68
N ALA A 570 0.13 -20.28 -0.77
CA ALA A 570 -1.26 -20.02 -1.11
C ALA A 570 -1.41 -18.81 -2.05
N LYS A 571 -2.09 -19.03 -3.19
CA LYS A 571 -2.44 -18.01 -4.18
C LYS A 571 -3.28 -16.88 -3.58
N VAL A 572 -2.97 -15.64 -3.96
CA VAL A 572 -3.73 -14.45 -3.58
C VAL A 572 -4.67 -14.03 -4.71
N GLU A 573 -4.16 -13.76 -5.92
CA GLU A 573 -4.95 -13.32 -7.07
C GLU A 573 -4.75 -14.23 -8.30
N ARG A 574 -3.50 -14.54 -8.69
CA ARG A 574 -3.18 -15.36 -9.87
C ARG A 574 -2.30 -16.58 -9.57
N ASP A 575 -2.38 -17.56 -10.45
CA ASP A 575 -1.48 -18.72 -10.42
C ASP A 575 -0.09 -18.30 -10.89
N LEU A 576 0.95 -18.90 -10.30
CA LEU A 576 2.33 -18.71 -10.72
C LEU A 576 2.84 -20.03 -11.30
N GLU A 577 3.49 -19.95 -12.46
CA GLU A 577 4.27 -21.08 -12.97
C GLU A 577 5.50 -21.27 -12.08
N ALA A 578 5.78 -22.51 -11.67
CA ALA A 578 6.85 -22.78 -10.71
C ALA A 578 8.26 -22.61 -11.31
N ASP A 579 8.43 -22.87 -12.61
CA ASP A 579 9.72 -22.90 -13.29
C ASP A 579 9.72 -22.10 -14.62
N PRO A 580 9.33 -20.80 -14.62
CA PRO A 580 9.07 -20.04 -15.85
C PRO A 580 10.34 -19.71 -16.65
N SER A 581 11.48 -19.65 -15.97
CA SER A 581 12.75 -19.14 -16.50
C SER A 581 13.38 -20.05 -17.55
N ARG A 582 14.00 -19.45 -18.57
CA ARG A 582 14.66 -20.15 -19.68
C ARG A 582 15.97 -20.81 -19.25
N PHE A 583 16.83 -20.07 -18.56
CA PHE A 583 18.05 -20.60 -17.95
C PHE A 583 17.70 -21.27 -16.63
N LYS A 584 18.40 -22.34 -16.25
CA LYS A 584 18.05 -23.18 -15.09
C LYS A 584 19.19 -23.28 -14.09
N GLY A 585 18.93 -22.85 -12.85
CA GLY A 585 19.85 -22.95 -11.73
C GLY A 585 19.30 -22.22 -10.52
N ASP A 586 19.37 -22.83 -9.34
CA ASP A 586 18.65 -22.40 -8.14
C ASP A 586 19.03 -20.99 -7.65
N ASN A 587 20.30 -20.61 -7.87
CA ASN A 587 20.87 -19.29 -7.56
C ASN A 587 20.84 -18.30 -8.75
N LEU A 588 20.38 -18.72 -9.94
CA LEU A 588 20.13 -17.77 -11.02
C LEU A 588 18.93 -16.88 -10.65
N PRO A 589 18.86 -15.63 -11.15
CA PRO A 589 17.64 -14.85 -11.05
C PRO A 589 16.47 -15.59 -11.73
N VAL A 590 15.26 -15.39 -11.22
CA VAL A 590 14.04 -15.74 -11.94
C VAL A 590 13.85 -14.75 -13.09
N GLU A 591 13.78 -15.28 -14.29
CA GLU A 591 13.41 -14.56 -15.51
C GLU A 591 12.18 -15.16 -16.19
N ASN A 592 11.70 -14.50 -17.26
CA ASN A 592 10.47 -14.83 -18.00
C ASN A 592 9.17 -14.63 -17.19
N VAL A 593 9.20 -13.71 -16.21
CA VAL A 593 8.06 -13.33 -15.37
C VAL A 593 7.54 -11.93 -15.72
N SER A 594 6.22 -11.74 -15.73
CA SER A 594 5.62 -10.43 -15.97
C SER A 594 5.52 -9.61 -14.69
N TRP A 595 5.37 -8.28 -14.82
CA TRP A 595 5.11 -7.40 -13.67
C TRP A 595 3.95 -7.93 -12.82
N ASP A 596 2.91 -8.38 -13.52
CA ASP A 596 1.71 -9.01 -12.98
C ASP A 596 1.98 -10.28 -12.14
N ASP A 597 3.05 -11.04 -12.44
CA ASP A 597 3.45 -12.21 -11.65
C ASP A 597 4.35 -11.82 -10.47
N ALA A 598 5.27 -10.87 -10.69
CA ALA A 598 6.15 -10.35 -9.66
C ALA A 598 5.37 -9.67 -8.52
N VAL A 599 4.23 -9.04 -8.85
CA VAL A 599 3.28 -8.49 -7.87
C VAL A 599 2.50 -9.58 -7.13
N GLU A 600 2.13 -10.70 -7.77
CA GLU A 600 1.57 -11.86 -7.06
C GLU A 600 2.59 -12.48 -6.10
N PHE A 601 3.85 -12.62 -6.51
CA PHE A 601 4.95 -13.05 -5.62
C PHE A 601 5.05 -12.13 -4.40
N CYS A 602 5.05 -10.81 -4.60
CA CYS A 602 5.07 -9.83 -3.50
C CYS A 602 3.86 -9.98 -2.56
N LYS A 603 2.66 -10.23 -3.11
CA LYS A 603 1.43 -10.47 -2.32
C LYS A 603 1.51 -11.75 -1.50
N ARG A 604 1.95 -12.87 -2.09
CA ARG A 604 2.16 -14.15 -1.39
C ARG A 604 3.20 -14.03 -0.28
N LEU A 605 4.33 -13.38 -0.57
CA LEU A 605 5.39 -13.12 0.41
C LEU A 605 4.90 -12.20 1.56
N SER A 606 4.07 -11.21 1.25
CA SER A 606 3.44 -10.36 2.28
C SER A 606 2.50 -11.14 3.19
N VAL A 607 1.73 -12.07 2.61
CA VAL A 607 0.83 -12.97 3.35
C VAL A 607 1.59 -13.93 4.25
N HIS A 608 2.75 -14.41 3.80
CA HIS A 608 3.60 -15.35 4.55
C HIS A 608 4.33 -14.69 5.74
N SER A 609 5.00 -13.57 5.48
CA SER A 609 5.80 -12.82 6.46
C SER A 609 4.97 -11.93 7.39
N GLY A 610 3.79 -11.49 6.94
CA GLY A 610 3.05 -10.39 7.58
C GLY A 610 3.62 -8.99 7.31
N ARG A 611 4.74 -8.86 6.58
CA ARG A 611 5.36 -7.58 6.19
C ARG A 611 4.86 -7.12 4.83
N ALA A 612 4.81 -5.81 4.57
CA ALA A 612 4.30 -5.27 3.32
C ALA A 612 5.36 -5.33 2.19
N TYR A 613 5.47 -6.48 1.53
CA TYR A 613 6.35 -6.69 0.37
C TYR A 613 5.74 -6.17 -0.93
N ARG A 614 6.58 -5.54 -1.75
CA ARG A 614 6.23 -4.91 -3.03
C ARG A 614 7.45 -4.83 -3.95
N LEU A 615 7.21 -4.51 -5.22
CA LEU A 615 8.26 -3.99 -6.09
C LEU A 615 8.75 -2.63 -5.57
N PRO A 616 10.04 -2.28 -5.76
CA PRO A 616 10.54 -0.94 -5.45
C PRO A 616 9.92 0.09 -6.40
N SER A 617 9.85 1.34 -5.97
CA SER A 617 9.59 2.44 -6.91
C SER A 617 10.80 2.66 -7.83
N GLU A 618 10.58 3.34 -8.96
CA GLU A 618 11.67 3.74 -9.86
C GLU A 618 12.69 4.65 -9.18
N ALA A 619 12.23 5.47 -8.23
CA ALA A 619 13.05 6.39 -7.45
C ALA A 619 13.87 5.66 -6.37
N GLU A 620 13.25 4.74 -5.63
CA GLU A 620 13.93 3.83 -4.71
C GLU A 620 14.98 2.98 -5.44
N TRP A 621 14.65 2.46 -6.63
CA TRP A 621 15.57 1.67 -7.44
C TRP A 621 16.77 2.50 -7.89
N GLU A 622 16.60 3.72 -8.42
CA GLU A 622 17.74 4.53 -8.86
C GLU A 622 18.62 4.96 -7.68
N TYR A 623 18.01 5.35 -6.56
CA TYR A 623 18.74 5.68 -5.33
C TYR A 623 19.57 4.49 -4.84
N ALA A 624 18.93 3.33 -4.74
CA ALA A 624 19.54 2.09 -4.28
C ALA A 624 20.63 1.62 -5.24
N CYS A 625 20.44 1.76 -6.56
CA CYS A 625 21.42 1.43 -7.59
C CYS A 625 22.69 2.31 -7.48
N ARG A 626 22.50 3.63 -7.40
CA ARG A 626 23.59 4.63 -7.28
C ARG A 626 24.38 4.49 -5.99
N ALA A 627 23.73 4.17 -4.88
CA ALA A 627 24.35 4.07 -3.55
C ALA A 627 25.30 5.24 -3.24
N SER A 628 24.76 6.46 -3.35
CA SER A 628 25.45 7.76 -3.18
C SER A 628 26.41 8.20 -4.31
N THR A 629 26.58 7.47 -5.42
CA THR A 629 27.34 7.99 -6.58
C THR A 629 26.47 8.83 -7.54
N THR A 630 27.11 9.77 -8.23
CA THR A 630 26.50 10.55 -9.33
C THR A 630 26.80 9.97 -10.71
N THR A 631 27.76 9.05 -10.81
CA THR A 631 28.28 8.47 -12.06
C THR A 631 27.28 7.54 -12.78
N PRO A 632 27.49 7.25 -14.08
CA PRO A 632 26.67 6.33 -14.88
C PRO A 632 26.47 4.93 -14.25
N PHE A 633 27.48 4.44 -13.53
CA PHE A 633 27.43 3.20 -12.74
C PHE A 633 27.97 3.48 -11.32
N HIS A 634 27.60 2.67 -10.32
CA HIS A 634 28.12 2.83 -8.96
C HIS A 634 29.63 2.52 -8.86
N PHE A 635 30.19 1.79 -9.83
CA PHE A 635 31.63 1.56 -9.96
C PHE A 635 32.40 2.80 -10.45
N GLY A 636 31.75 3.73 -11.15
CA GLY A 636 32.38 4.89 -11.80
C GLY A 636 31.83 5.18 -13.20
N GLU A 637 32.68 5.76 -14.06
CA GLU A 637 32.31 6.23 -15.41
C GLU A 637 32.21 5.13 -16.48
N THR A 638 32.49 3.87 -16.14
CA THR A 638 32.51 2.76 -17.10
C THR A 638 32.17 1.41 -16.45
N LEU A 639 31.95 0.38 -17.27
CA LEU A 639 31.51 -0.97 -16.89
C LEU A 639 32.32 -2.02 -17.67
N THR A 640 32.59 -3.16 -17.05
CA THR A 640 33.31 -4.32 -17.65
C THR A 640 32.69 -5.64 -17.24
N SER A 641 33.01 -6.72 -17.97
CA SER A 641 32.54 -8.08 -17.70
C SER A 641 32.94 -8.63 -16.32
N GLU A 642 33.83 -7.95 -15.59
CA GLU A 642 34.28 -8.31 -14.24
C GLU A 642 33.48 -7.58 -13.14
N LEU A 643 32.62 -6.64 -13.54
CA LEU A 643 31.80 -5.79 -12.67
C LEU A 643 30.30 -6.04 -12.84
N ALA A 644 29.86 -6.56 -13.99
CA ALA A 644 28.48 -7.00 -14.21
C ALA A 644 28.37 -8.01 -15.36
N ASN A 645 27.25 -8.74 -15.40
CA ASN A 645 26.87 -9.56 -16.54
C ASN A 645 26.00 -8.77 -17.54
N TYR A 646 26.58 -8.41 -18.69
CA TYR A 646 25.93 -7.68 -19.78
C TYR A 646 26.62 -8.02 -21.12
N ARG A 647 26.16 -7.42 -22.22
CA ARG A 647 26.82 -7.55 -23.53
C ARG A 647 28.08 -6.68 -23.61
N ALA A 648 29.19 -7.21 -23.11
CA ALA A 648 30.52 -6.58 -23.14
C ALA A 648 31.22 -6.62 -24.52
N THR A 649 30.52 -6.99 -25.60
CA THR A 649 31.02 -6.78 -26.98
C THR A 649 31.20 -5.31 -27.31
N ASP A 650 30.60 -4.41 -26.54
CA ASP A 650 30.60 -2.97 -26.74
C ASP A 650 30.92 -2.25 -25.43
N THR A 651 31.48 -1.05 -25.54
CA THR A 651 32.07 -0.30 -24.42
C THR A 651 31.17 0.85 -23.98
N TYR A 652 31.43 1.38 -22.79
CA TYR A 652 30.92 2.68 -22.36
C TYR A 652 32.08 3.54 -21.87
N GLY A 653 32.13 4.81 -22.28
CA GLY A 653 33.31 5.66 -22.08
C GLY A 653 34.57 5.01 -22.66
N SER A 654 35.67 5.02 -21.90
CA SER A 654 36.98 4.47 -22.29
C SER A 654 37.25 3.07 -21.72
N GLY A 655 36.23 2.34 -21.26
CA GLY A 655 36.37 0.96 -20.78
C GLY A 655 36.69 -0.04 -21.91
N PRO A 656 37.31 -1.19 -21.59
CA PRO A 656 37.60 -2.25 -22.56
C PRO A 656 36.36 -3.05 -22.97
N LYS A 657 36.45 -3.74 -24.10
CA LYS A 657 35.53 -4.85 -24.44
C LYS A 657 35.87 -6.07 -23.56
N GLY A 658 34.87 -6.90 -23.25
CA GLY A 658 34.99 -8.05 -22.36
C GLY A 658 34.14 -9.24 -22.78
N GLU A 659 33.91 -10.16 -21.84
CA GLU A 659 33.10 -11.36 -22.06
C GLU A 659 31.61 -11.04 -22.16
N TYR A 660 30.95 -11.50 -23.24
CA TYR A 660 29.49 -11.54 -23.35
C TYR A 660 29.05 -12.99 -23.15
N ARG A 661 28.39 -13.26 -22.02
CA ARG A 661 28.17 -14.64 -21.51
C ARG A 661 26.97 -15.36 -22.12
N GLU A 662 26.12 -14.62 -22.84
CA GLU A 662 24.91 -15.12 -23.53
C GLU A 662 23.84 -15.81 -22.64
N GLN A 663 23.95 -15.64 -21.31
CA GLN A 663 23.03 -16.20 -20.31
C GLN A 663 23.08 -15.40 -19.00
N THR A 664 22.12 -15.66 -18.10
CA THR A 664 22.16 -15.17 -16.71
C THR A 664 23.29 -15.83 -15.91
N THR A 665 23.77 -15.13 -14.89
CA THR A 665 24.75 -15.61 -13.90
C THR A 665 24.08 -15.81 -12.54
N GLU A 666 24.68 -16.60 -11.66
CA GLU A 666 24.22 -16.68 -10.26
C GLU A 666 24.26 -15.29 -9.62
N VAL A 667 23.25 -14.98 -8.81
CA VAL A 667 23.18 -13.67 -8.14
C VAL A 667 24.36 -13.52 -7.18
N GLY A 668 24.88 -12.30 -7.07
CA GLY A 668 26.05 -12.00 -6.24
C GLY A 668 27.40 -12.36 -6.87
N SER A 669 27.44 -12.73 -8.15
CA SER A 669 28.69 -13.06 -8.89
C SER A 669 29.65 -11.87 -9.07
N PHE A 670 29.19 -10.63 -8.84
CA PHE A 670 29.95 -9.38 -9.04
C PHE A 670 30.03 -8.56 -7.75
N PRO A 671 30.89 -7.53 -7.67
CA PRO A 671 31.00 -6.72 -6.45
C PRO A 671 29.71 -5.96 -6.12
N ALA A 672 29.46 -5.73 -4.83
CA ALA A 672 28.30 -4.98 -4.36
C ALA A 672 28.52 -3.47 -4.43
N ASN A 673 27.42 -2.72 -4.45
CA ASN A 673 27.43 -1.27 -4.27
C ASN A 673 27.53 -0.88 -2.78
N ALA A 674 27.54 0.44 -2.51
CA ALA A 674 27.74 0.95 -1.15
C ALA A 674 26.62 0.63 -0.14
N PHE A 675 25.47 0.10 -0.57
CA PHE A 675 24.40 -0.40 0.29
C PHE A 675 24.34 -1.94 0.38
N GLY A 676 25.34 -2.64 -0.18
CA GLY A 676 25.40 -4.11 -0.15
C GLY A 676 24.48 -4.79 -1.17
N LEU A 677 24.00 -4.05 -2.16
CA LEU A 677 23.18 -4.58 -3.25
C LEU A 677 24.04 -5.05 -4.42
N TYR A 678 23.65 -6.19 -4.97
CA TYR A 678 24.35 -6.88 -6.06
C TYR A 678 23.56 -6.79 -7.37
N ASP A 679 24.25 -7.01 -8.50
CA ASP A 679 23.69 -7.14 -9.85
C ASP A 679 22.91 -5.91 -10.40
N MET A 680 23.01 -4.75 -9.75
CA MET A 680 22.31 -3.50 -10.10
C MET A 680 22.62 -2.91 -11.50
N HIS A 681 23.54 -3.52 -12.26
CA HIS A 681 24.01 -3.07 -13.59
C HIS A 681 24.02 -4.21 -14.63
N GLY A 682 23.11 -5.18 -14.51
CA GLY A 682 22.95 -6.21 -15.52
C GLY A 682 22.21 -7.45 -15.01
N ASN A 683 22.62 -8.61 -15.51
CA ASN A 683 22.00 -9.92 -15.30
C ASN A 683 20.56 -9.98 -15.85
N VAL A 684 19.57 -9.37 -15.20
CA VAL A 684 18.18 -9.25 -15.69
C VAL A 684 17.61 -7.84 -15.47
N TRP A 685 16.69 -7.42 -16.34
CA TRP A 685 15.88 -6.23 -16.11
C TRP A 685 15.00 -6.45 -14.89
N GLU A 686 14.85 -5.43 -14.07
CA GLU A 686 14.05 -5.49 -12.86
C GLU A 686 12.79 -4.64 -13.00
N TRP A 687 11.63 -5.22 -12.74
CA TRP A 687 10.35 -4.50 -12.68
C TRP A 687 10.29 -3.54 -11.46
N CYS A 688 9.88 -2.30 -11.71
CA CYS A 688 9.49 -1.34 -10.67
C CYS A 688 7.95 -1.26 -10.54
N GLN A 689 7.45 -0.70 -9.44
CA GLN A 689 6.01 -0.56 -9.19
C GLN A 689 5.33 0.45 -10.16
N ASP A 690 6.05 1.46 -10.59
CA ASP A 690 5.58 2.65 -11.32
C ASP A 690 4.93 2.36 -12.68
N HIS A 691 3.89 3.12 -13.00
CA HIS A 691 3.54 3.44 -14.39
C HIS A 691 4.58 4.43 -14.96
N TYR A 692 4.92 4.28 -16.23
CA TYR A 692 5.83 5.19 -16.91
C TYR A 692 5.19 6.55 -17.21
N ASP A 693 5.88 7.62 -16.83
CA ASP A 693 5.62 8.99 -17.29
C ASP A 693 6.92 9.84 -17.22
N SER A 694 6.89 11.09 -17.71
CA SER A 694 8.00 12.04 -17.59
C SER A 694 8.25 12.46 -16.13
N TYR A 695 9.52 12.75 -15.81
CA TYR A 695 9.92 13.12 -14.45
C TYR A 695 9.32 14.45 -13.94
N ASP A 696 8.70 15.26 -14.81
CA ASP A 696 7.93 16.44 -14.39
C ASP A 696 6.63 16.07 -13.64
N LYS A 697 6.12 14.84 -13.79
CA LYS A 697 4.87 14.38 -13.17
C LYS A 697 5.04 13.43 -11.99
N THR A 698 6.15 12.67 -11.95
CA THR A 698 6.36 11.62 -10.94
C THR A 698 6.65 12.20 -9.54
N PRO A 699 6.41 11.47 -8.43
CA PRO A 699 6.60 11.99 -7.08
C PRO A 699 8.08 12.27 -6.74
N ILE A 700 8.34 13.24 -5.85
CA ILE A 700 9.70 13.61 -5.38
C ILE A 700 10.01 13.12 -3.95
N ASP A 701 9.14 12.28 -3.38
CA ASP A 701 9.20 11.72 -2.03
C ASP A 701 9.51 10.21 -2.01
N GLY A 702 9.94 9.67 -3.16
CA GLY A 702 10.28 8.25 -3.33
C GLY A 702 9.08 7.34 -3.57
N SER A 703 7.84 7.83 -3.45
CA SER A 703 6.65 7.04 -3.75
C SER A 703 6.53 6.71 -5.25
N ALA A 704 5.97 5.54 -5.55
CA ALA A 704 5.78 5.09 -6.93
C ALA A 704 4.69 5.91 -7.64
N TRP A 705 4.95 6.32 -8.89
CA TRP A 705 3.94 6.94 -9.76
C TRP A 705 2.90 5.91 -10.19
N VAL A 706 1.67 6.06 -9.73
CA VAL A 706 0.54 5.18 -10.09
C VAL A 706 -0.62 6.03 -10.58
N THR A 707 -1.10 5.72 -11.78
CA THR A 707 -2.28 6.34 -12.42
C THR A 707 -3.48 5.39 -12.34
N SER A 708 -4.68 5.87 -12.68
CA SER A 708 -5.91 5.07 -12.66
C SER A 708 -6.11 4.17 -13.90
N ASP A 709 -5.08 3.96 -14.71
CA ASP A 709 -5.10 3.02 -15.84
C ASP A 709 -4.14 1.86 -15.57
N ASP A 710 -4.66 0.75 -15.05
CA ASP A 710 -3.85 -0.42 -14.67
C ASP A 710 -3.08 -1.07 -15.84
N LYS A 711 -3.41 -0.69 -17.09
CA LYS A 711 -2.75 -1.16 -18.32
C LYS A 711 -1.60 -0.25 -18.77
N SER A 712 -1.37 0.88 -18.11
CA SER A 712 -0.24 1.76 -18.40
C SER A 712 1.09 1.01 -18.26
N SER A 713 2.00 1.27 -19.20
CA SER A 713 3.31 0.59 -19.25
C SER A 713 4.05 0.73 -17.93
N ARG A 714 4.63 -0.36 -17.45
CA ARG A 714 5.44 -0.42 -16.22
C ARG A 714 6.91 -0.16 -16.51
N VAL A 715 7.59 0.44 -15.54
CA VAL A 715 9.03 0.72 -15.60
C VAL A 715 9.86 -0.56 -15.39
N ARG A 716 10.97 -0.66 -16.13
CA ARG A 716 12.06 -1.63 -15.93
C ARG A 716 13.42 -0.93 -15.82
N ARG A 717 14.31 -1.48 -15.00
CA ARG A 717 15.64 -0.91 -14.67
C ARG A 717 16.76 -1.95 -14.71
N GLY A 718 18.02 -1.50 -14.65
CA GLY A 718 19.22 -2.34 -14.45
C GLY A 718 19.96 -2.78 -15.72
N GLY A 719 19.29 -2.92 -16.86
CA GLY A 719 19.88 -3.60 -18.02
C GLY A 719 19.71 -5.12 -17.90
N SER A 720 20.52 -5.91 -18.63
CA SER A 720 20.54 -7.37 -18.52
C SER A 720 21.78 -7.97 -19.18
N TRP A 721 21.97 -9.29 -19.03
CA TRP A 721 23.00 -10.07 -19.73
C TRP A 721 23.02 -9.83 -21.25
N TYR A 722 21.87 -9.55 -21.87
CA TYR A 722 21.72 -9.36 -23.32
C TYR A 722 22.04 -7.92 -23.79
N ASN A 723 22.07 -6.95 -22.88
CA ASN A 723 22.07 -5.52 -23.21
C ASN A 723 23.47 -4.89 -23.27
N TYR A 724 23.65 -3.94 -24.20
CA TYR A 724 24.84 -3.07 -24.25
C TYR A 724 24.97 -2.22 -22.97
N PRO A 725 26.18 -1.84 -22.53
CA PRO A 725 26.40 -1.21 -21.22
C PRO A 725 25.69 0.13 -21.05
N ARG A 726 25.42 0.88 -22.15
CA ARG A 726 24.66 2.14 -22.10
C ARG A 726 23.23 2.00 -21.55
N TYR A 727 22.68 0.78 -21.58
CA TYR A 727 21.36 0.43 -21.04
C TYR A 727 21.41 -0.03 -19.58
N CYS A 728 22.61 -0.27 -19.04
CA CYS A 728 22.83 -0.81 -17.70
C CYS A 728 23.17 0.30 -16.68
N ARG A 729 23.12 1.57 -17.11
CA ARG A 729 23.39 2.75 -16.27
C ARG A 729 22.28 2.97 -15.24
N SER A 730 22.63 3.53 -14.09
CA SER A 730 21.70 3.84 -13.00
C SER A 730 20.47 4.64 -13.48
N ALA A 731 20.69 5.65 -14.32
CA ALA A 731 19.64 6.53 -14.82
C ALA A 731 18.79 5.95 -15.97
N TYR A 732 19.24 4.89 -16.66
CA TYR A 732 18.55 4.43 -17.87
C TYR A 732 17.21 3.75 -17.56
N ARG A 733 16.15 4.19 -18.26
CA ARG A 733 14.78 3.71 -18.08
C ARG A 733 14.42 2.77 -19.24
N TYR A 734 13.58 1.78 -18.97
CA TYR A 734 12.90 1.03 -20.01
C TYR A 734 11.45 0.76 -19.64
N VAL A 735 10.59 0.48 -20.62
CA VAL A 735 9.14 0.38 -20.44
C VAL A 735 8.56 -0.83 -21.15
N SER A 736 7.55 -1.45 -20.58
CA SER A 736 6.79 -2.55 -21.21
C SER A 736 5.39 -2.67 -20.62
N SER A 737 4.46 -3.33 -21.31
CA SER A 737 3.15 -3.63 -20.75
C SER A 737 3.27 -4.58 -19.55
N PRO A 738 2.35 -4.53 -18.55
CA PRO A 738 2.46 -5.30 -17.31
C PRO A 738 2.38 -6.83 -17.50
N ASP A 739 1.92 -7.30 -18.66
CA ASP A 739 1.83 -8.70 -19.08
C ASP A 739 3.06 -9.22 -19.83
N TYR A 740 4.00 -8.34 -20.21
CA TYR A 740 5.20 -8.69 -20.97
C TYR A 740 6.11 -9.67 -20.19
N ARG A 741 6.67 -10.66 -20.89
CA ARG A 741 7.61 -11.67 -20.36
C ARG A 741 8.74 -11.86 -21.35
N ASN A 742 9.97 -11.96 -20.85
CA ASN A 742 11.11 -12.41 -21.65
C ASN A 742 12.25 -12.92 -20.75
N TYR A 743 13.17 -13.71 -21.31
CA TYR A 743 14.24 -14.41 -20.59
C TYR A 743 15.39 -13.51 -20.09
N GLU A 744 15.27 -12.21 -20.29
CA GLU A 744 16.14 -11.18 -19.70
C GLU A 744 15.40 -10.31 -18.66
N VAL A 745 14.21 -10.70 -18.20
CA VAL A 745 13.35 -9.89 -17.31
C VAL A 745 12.95 -10.65 -16.05
N GLY A 746 13.35 -10.12 -14.90
CA GLY A 746 13.02 -10.55 -13.55
C GLY A 746 12.65 -9.35 -12.66
N PHE A 747 12.97 -9.44 -11.36
CA PHE A 747 12.73 -8.39 -10.38
C PHE A 747 13.53 -8.61 -9.09
N ARG A 748 13.60 -7.58 -8.24
CA ARG A 748 13.84 -7.71 -6.80
C ARG A 748 12.68 -7.13 -6.01
N VAL A 749 12.55 -7.50 -4.75
CA VAL A 749 11.49 -6.99 -3.86
C VAL A 749 12.02 -5.94 -2.89
N SER A 750 11.08 -5.23 -2.28
CA SER A 750 11.29 -4.22 -1.24
C SER A 750 10.16 -4.28 -0.22
N CYS A 751 10.41 -3.77 0.98
CA CYS A 751 9.39 -3.54 2.00
C CYS A 751 9.79 -2.34 2.88
N SER A 752 8.85 -1.81 3.66
CA SER A 752 9.14 -0.75 4.63
C SER A 752 10.15 -1.26 5.66
N ALA A 753 11.17 -0.45 5.99
CA ALA A 753 12.17 -0.86 6.97
C ALA A 753 11.55 -1.01 8.38
N PRO A 754 11.93 -2.03 9.18
CA PRO A 754 11.88 -1.90 10.61
C PRO A 754 12.79 -0.72 10.96
N ARG A 755 12.24 0.27 11.66
CA ARG A 755 12.98 1.50 11.96
C ARG A 755 13.86 1.27 13.18
N THR A 756 15.10 1.77 13.08
CA THR A 756 16.20 1.72 14.07
C THR A 756 16.13 2.88 15.06
#